data_AF-A0A9N8ZDQ1-F1
#
_entry.id   AF-A0A9N8ZDQ1-F1
#
_cell.length_a   1.000
_cell.length_b   1.000
_cell.length_c   1.000
_cell.angle_alpha   90.00
_cell.angle_beta   90.00
_cell.angle_gamma   90.00
#
_symmetry.space_group_name_H-M   'P 1'
#
loop_
_entity.id
_entity.type
_entity.pdbx_description
1 polymer ?
#
loop_
_entity_poly.entity_id
_entity_poly.type
_entity_poly.pdbx_seq_one_letter_code
_entity_poly.pdbx_strand_id
1 'polypeptide(L)'
;SPFLFTADLSTRSLSDSDSSLPTLVTIKQHRFSPGKKIPASTFAKMDMSATRCLIQELVGMSSSNLCISNGQADITDPKDLINGGTFYIYHKDKPFGPGAVENILKSLDPIAKDLKSRKFSPFFPYSLSMPIPMLGDKPSLLLHDLPECGKDGWTKAQELLSDNYDAVLTTILGVSGSGKTRLCFETLCQKYGFYIVAAPSTYLGSRDLQIITNDLETMTRHYENLKHNQEASIMARHATECILLARLLILHRLLSNCTMTPKEWLLFQLKPKTNYTDDVFRELSWTLWQSTYHNEVLGNLTNIKNKILPECRNLTSQNRFIVILDEAQILSNKMKDFFLRESEPQSKIYRSLLSPVTAALVDAASCRLFVCGSALSILHSEELLQSAIGKCEKSIQFTNLGVIDNETFFIKHVLDFTRNQPAIQASDLKTSFKWLRGRHRFTATFIEDLISGTSIDSALEKAQNRFLSDVEESSFIGKLTSLQSYQPQVLQVFKEASASTLLVGEAIIMKDKKDLELMTHGLAMMEEEGDVLRVRVYEPLVLEAAKKFFELANLESVYRTRMGILVSDQSGSGTTWEKLVPWHLWKVLFNGQIRVENHLLFKNLNIPNFKGPVSLHLPADKDNLPGATYGQVSTPKFTLSHYLDQVLLPTLTNPRAKFFFPENDSGPDAVLPLYVPECPPGEQIWLCLLQTKLHHKVSMGDAIATTDPKHLYNKDGRITEHLNVTTKLKKFGKRIIRMVVTYPYVSVQHKSRGPVENIHNIRSERYEHALVIIDKNNAASVFEDNHLEFLNAIKYKG
;
A
#
# COMPACT_ATOMS: atom_id res chain seq x y z
N SER A 1 1.16 36.80 21.49
CA SER A 1 0.97 36.32 20.10
C SER A 1 -0.03 37.22 19.40
N PRO A 2 0.12 37.66 18.15
CA PRO A 2 -1.01 38.17 17.39
C PRO A 2 -1.97 36.99 17.16
N PHE A 3 -3.22 37.13 17.61
CA PHE A 3 -4.22 36.08 17.49
C PHE A 3 -4.91 36.22 16.14
N LEU A 4 -4.80 35.21 15.29
CA LEU A 4 -5.50 35.16 14.01
C LEU A 4 -6.95 34.72 14.25
N PHE A 5 -7.90 35.50 13.73
CA PHE A 5 -9.33 35.17 13.71
C PHE A 5 -9.76 35.03 12.26
N THR A 6 -10.47 33.95 11.95
CA THR A 6 -11.12 33.74 10.65
C THR A 6 -12.62 33.93 10.83
N ALA A 7 -13.19 34.90 10.11
CA ALA A 7 -14.64 35.06 10.03
C ALA A 7 -15.15 34.34 8.78
N ASP A 8 -16.02 33.34 8.96
CA ASP A 8 -16.58 32.53 7.87
C ASP A 8 -18.10 32.80 7.79
N LEU A 9 -18.58 33.22 6.63
CA LEU A 9 -19.99 33.44 6.34
C LEU A 9 -20.59 32.14 5.79
N SER A 10 -21.16 31.31 6.67
CA SER A 10 -21.85 30.10 6.23
C SER A 10 -23.33 30.40 5.96
N THR A 11 -23.76 30.40 4.71
CA THR A 11 -25.17 30.19 4.34
C THR A 11 -25.41 28.68 4.34
N ARG A 12 -26.01 28.13 5.40
CA ARG A 12 -26.50 26.75 5.33
C ARG A 12 -27.68 26.71 4.36
N SER A 13 -27.52 26.06 3.21
CA SER A 13 -28.64 25.56 2.42
C SER A 13 -29.28 24.41 3.19
N LEU A 14 -30.26 24.73 4.02
CA LEU A 14 -31.28 23.77 4.42
C LEU A 14 -32.46 24.00 3.48
N SER A 15 -32.93 22.89 2.91
CA SER A 15 -34.10 22.72 2.02
C SER A 15 -35.07 23.90 1.98
N ASP A 16 -35.38 24.33 0.75
CA ASP A 16 -36.40 25.30 0.37
C ASP A 16 -37.63 25.30 1.31
N SER A 17 -37.67 26.25 2.24
CA SER A 17 -38.93 26.75 2.85
C SER A 17 -38.75 27.94 3.81
N ASP A 18 -37.54 28.25 4.32
CA ASP A 18 -37.36 29.38 5.26
C ASP A 18 -36.47 30.50 4.70
N SER A 19 -37.09 31.46 4.03
CA SER A 19 -36.46 32.69 3.50
C SER A 19 -36.24 33.79 4.54
N SER A 20 -36.28 33.48 5.83
CA SER A 20 -36.26 34.48 6.92
C SER A 20 -35.10 34.33 7.94
N LEU A 21 -34.19 33.38 7.76
CA LEU A 21 -33.06 33.20 8.69
C LEU A 21 -31.94 34.24 8.42
N PRO A 22 -31.45 34.96 9.46
CA PRO A 22 -30.40 35.95 9.28
C PRO A 22 -29.08 35.27 8.89
N THR A 23 -28.39 35.81 7.88
CA THR A 23 -27.02 35.41 7.51
C THR A 23 -26.14 35.55 8.76
N LEU A 24 -25.39 34.52 9.14
CA LEU A 24 -24.55 34.52 10.35
C LEU A 24 -23.06 34.58 9.99
N VAL A 25 -22.36 35.57 10.52
CA VAL A 25 -20.88 35.66 10.53
C VAL A 25 -20.36 34.83 11.69
N THR A 26 -19.52 33.83 11.42
CA THR A 26 -18.89 33.01 12.47
C THR A 26 -17.44 33.42 12.65
N ILE A 27 -17.08 33.98 13.80
CA ILE A 27 -15.68 34.34 14.11
C ILE A 27 -15.02 33.18 14.85
N LYS A 28 -14.01 32.54 14.23
CA LYS A 28 -13.22 31.45 14.80
C LYS A 28 -11.90 31.99 15.34
N GLN A 29 -11.61 31.68 16.60
CA GLN A 29 -10.30 31.88 17.22
C GLN A 29 -9.50 30.57 17.06
N HIS A 30 -8.31 30.61 16.43
CA HIS A 30 -7.53 29.38 16.19
C HIS A 30 -6.89 28.75 17.45
N ARG A 31 -7.20 29.25 18.65
CA ARG A 31 -6.85 28.65 19.94
C ARG A 31 -8.04 28.81 20.90
N PHE A 32 -8.66 27.68 21.27
CA PHE A 32 -9.75 27.48 22.25
C PHE A 32 -11.18 27.92 21.82
N SER A 33 -12.12 26.97 21.93
CA SER A 33 -13.60 27.11 21.98
C SER A 33 -14.39 27.28 20.64
N PRO A 34 -15.67 26.85 20.58
CA PRO A 34 -16.50 26.96 19.37
C PRO A 34 -16.81 28.44 19.06
N GLY A 35 -16.67 28.83 17.79
CA GLY A 35 -16.82 30.22 17.34
C GLY A 35 -18.18 30.84 17.69
N LYS A 36 -18.17 32.12 18.08
CA LYS A 36 -19.40 32.91 18.30
C LYS A 36 -20.01 33.27 16.94
N LYS A 37 -21.32 33.08 16.79
CA LYS A 37 -22.10 33.42 15.59
C LYS A 37 -22.80 34.76 15.80
N ILE A 38 -22.68 35.68 14.85
CA ILE A 38 -23.26 37.02 14.90
C ILE A 38 -24.05 37.28 13.62
N PRO A 39 -25.28 37.82 13.70
CA PRO A 39 -26.04 38.18 12.49
C PRO A 39 -25.29 39.21 11.63
N ALA A 40 -25.22 38.98 10.32
CA ALA A 40 -24.61 39.89 9.35
C ALA A 40 -25.35 41.25 9.30
N SER A 41 -26.65 41.24 9.63
CA SER A 41 -27.46 42.46 9.79
C SER A 41 -26.96 43.36 10.94
N THR A 42 -26.21 42.81 11.89
CA THR A 42 -25.54 43.57 12.96
C THR A 42 -24.34 44.35 12.40
N PHE A 43 -23.52 43.73 11.55
CA PHE A 43 -22.38 44.41 10.90
C PHE A 43 -22.84 45.47 9.89
N ALA A 44 -23.95 45.24 9.16
CA ALA A 44 -24.48 46.17 8.16
C ALA A 44 -24.91 47.53 8.73
N LYS A 45 -25.15 47.59 10.05
CA LYS A 45 -25.65 48.78 10.76
C LYS A 45 -24.58 49.48 11.61
N MET A 46 -23.37 48.91 11.66
CA MET A 46 -22.26 49.44 12.46
C MET A 46 -21.35 50.30 11.58
N ASP A 47 -20.78 51.35 12.15
CA ASP A 47 -19.61 52.03 11.56
C ASP A 47 -18.32 51.25 11.87
N MET A 48 -17.19 51.64 11.28
CA MET A 48 -15.91 50.96 11.52
C MET A 48 -15.46 51.04 12.98
N SER A 49 -15.85 52.08 13.72
CA SER A 49 -15.47 52.24 15.13
C SER A 49 -16.20 51.21 16.00
N ALA A 50 -17.52 51.09 15.81
CA ALA A 50 -18.38 50.10 16.46
C ALA A 50 -18.01 48.67 16.05
N THR A 51 -17.69 48.44 14.78
CA THR A 51 -17.22 47.14 14.26
C THR A 51 -15.90 46.74 14.92
N ARG A 52 -14.94 47.67 15.04
CA ARG A 52 -13.67 47.42 15.75
C ARG A 52 -13.92 47.17 17.23
N CYS A 53 -14.84 47.88 17.88
CA CYS A 53 -15.17 47.70 19.28
C CYS A 53 -15.80 46.33 19.57
N LEU A 54 -16.73 45.87 18.72
CA LEU A 54 -17.30 44.53 18.81
C LEU A 54 -16.22 43.45 18.63
N ILE A 55 -15.34 43.61 17.64
CA ILE A 55 -14.21 42.70 17.44
C ILE A 55 -13.26 42.75 18.65
N GLN A 56 -12.99 43.92 19.24
CA GLN A 56 -12.18 44.05 20.46
C GLN A 56 -12.77 43.27 21.63
N GLU A 57 -14.09 43.31 21.82
CA GLU A 57 -14.78 42.59 22.90
C GLU A 57 -14.75 41.07 22.67
N LEU A 58 -14.84 40.63 21.41
CA LEU A 58 -14.79 39.22 21.03
C LEU A 58 -13.37 38.63 21.09
N VAL A 59 -12.36 39.46 20.87
CA VAL A 59 -10.94 39.08 20.74
C VAL A 59 -10.12 39.40 22.01
N GLY A 60 -10.62 40.29 22.87
CA GLY A 60 -9.96 40.72 24.11
C GLY A 60 -8.76 41.66 23.91
N MET A 61 -8.81 42.58 22.94
CA MET A 61 -7.68 43.48 22.58
C MET A 61 -8.03 44.97 22.70
N SER A 62 -7.03 45.84 22.94
CA SER A 62 -7.21 47.30 23.05
C SER A 62 -7.26 48.02 21.68
N SER A 63 -7.93 49.18 21.65
CA SER A 63 -8.57 49.75 20.46
C SER A 63 -7.71 50.54 19.49
N SER A 64 -6.55 51.05 19.91
CA SER A 64 -5.85 52.07 19.12
C SER A 64 -5.18 51.55 17.84
N ASN A 65 -4.96 50.23 17.72
CA ASN A 65 -4.05 49.66 16.73
C ASN A 65 -4.56 48.41 16.01
N LEU A 66 -5.86 48.17 15.96
CA LEU A 66 -6.42 46.99 15.29
C LEU A 66 -6.73 47.29 13.81
N CYS A 67 -6.13 46.54 12.88
CA CYS A 67 -6.41 46.57 11.44
C CYS A 67 -7.19 45.33 11.02
N ILE A 68 -8.03 45.49 9.99
CA ILE A 68 -8.84 44.42 9.40
C ILE A 68 -8.61 44.48 7.90
N SER A 69 -8.13 43.40 7.29
CA SER A 69 -7.82 43.36 5.86
C SER A 69 -8.49 42.17 5.17
N ASN A 70 -8.84 42.33 3.89
CA ASN A 70 -9.32 41.24 3.02
C ASN A 70 -8.19 40.50 2.28
N GLY A 71 -6.93 40.71 2.69
CA GLY A 71 -5.76 40.16 2.02
C GLY A 71 -5.30 40.96 0.79
N GLN A 72 -5.97 42.06 0.42
CA GLN A 72 -5.53 42.98 -0.64
C GLN A 72 -5.42 44.44 -0.17
N ALA A 73 -6.31 44.87 0.73
CA ALA A 73 -6.31 46.21 1.32
C ALA A 73 -6.85 46.20 2.75
N ASP A 74 -6.58 47.27 3.51
CA ASP A 74 -7.27 47.55 4.77
C ASP A 74 -8.76 47.81 4.46
N ILE A 75 -9.64 47.09 5.15
CA ILE A 75 -11.09 47.32 5.07
C ILE A 75 -11.40 48.63 5.76
N THR A 76 -12.01 49.53 5.01
CA THR A 76 -12.41 50.86 5.48
C THR A 76 -13.92 51.04 5.55
N ASP A 77 -14.70 50.15 4.91
CA ASP A 77 -16.16 50.07 5.01
C ASP A 77 -16.60 48.73 5.63
N PRO A 78 -17.40 48.71 6.72
CA PRO A 78 -17.91 47.48 7.33
C PRO A 78 -18.76 46.63 6.39
N LYS A 79 -19.34 47.22 5.33
CA LYS A 79 -20.12 46.47 4.33
C LYS A 79 -19.28 45.48 3.54
N ASP A 80 -17.98 45.75 3.41
CA ASP A 80 -17.06 44.83 2.74
C ASP A 80 -16.87 43.52 3.51
N LEU A 81 -17.10 43.52 4.84
CA LEU A 81 -17.10 42.31 5.68
C LEU A 81 -18.26 41.36 5.36
N ILE A 82 -19.32 41.86 4.72
CA ILE A 82 -20.59 41.16 4.52
C ILE A 82 -20.60 40.40 3.18
N ASN A 83 -19.74 40.78 2.23
CA ASN A 83 -19.71 40.25 0.87
C ASN A 83 -18.98 38.89 0.71
N GLY A 84 -18.85 38.09 1.78
CA GLY A 84 -18.43 36.69 1.67
C GLY A 84 -16.93 36.41 1.52
N GLY A 85 -16.06 37.23 2.14
CA GLY A 85 -14.61 37.03 2.14
C GLY A 85 -14.04 36.50 3.47
N THR A 86 -12.82 35.93 3.43
CA THR A 86 -12.00 35.72 4.63
C THR A 86 -11.27 37.01 4.94
N PHE A 87 -11.35 37.49 6.19
CA PHE A 87 -10.69 38.72 6.61
C PHE A 87 -9.72 38.46 7.77
N TYR A 88 -8.60 39.16 7.77
CA TYR A 88 -7.51 39.03 8.73
C TYR A 88 -7.54 40.21 9.71
N ILE A 89 -7.49 39.90 11.00
CA ILE A 89 -7.37 40.90 12.06
C ILE A 89 -5.92 40.90 12.56
N TYR A 90 -5.26 42.06 12.54
CA TYR A 90 -3.87 42.22 12.98
C TYR A 90 -3.65 43.55 13.72
N HIS A 91 -2.48 43.69 14.35
CA HIS A 91 -2.13 44.87 15.15
C HIS A 91 -1.15 45.78 14.40
N LYS A 92 -1.53 47.02 14.13
CA LYS A 92 -0.82 48.05 13.34
C LYS A 92 0.59 48.37 13.87
N ASP A 93 0.77 48.40 15.20
CA ASP A 93 2.09 48.65 15.84
C ASP A 93 2.89 47.37 16.15
N LYS A 94 2.39 46.19 15.77
CA LYS A 94 3.18 44.95 15.77
C LYS A 94 3.30 44.49 14.33
N PRO A 95 4.13 45.17 13.52
CA PRO A 95 4.32 44.76 12.15
C PRO A 95 4.76 43.29 12.12
N PHE A 96 4.19 42.53 11.21
CA PHE A 96 4.83 41.35 10.63
C PHE A 96 6.11 41.84 9.93
N GLY A 97 7.18 41.99 10.71
CA GLY A 97 8.46 42.55 10.29
C GLY A 97 9.63 41.72 10.85
N PRO A 98 10.89 42.12 10.59
CA PRO A 98 12.08 41.40 11.05
C PRO A 98 12.07 41.04 12.54
N GLY A 99 11.45 41.88 13.37
CA GLY A 99 11.26 41.63 14.80
C GLY A 99 10.39 40.41 15.13
N ALA A 100 9.37 40.07 14.33
CA ALA A 100 8.52 38.90 14.55
C ALA A 100 9.28 37.59 14.27
N VAL A 101 10.03 37.55 13.15
CA VAL A 101 10.93 36.43 12.81
C VAL A 101 11.99 36.27 13.89
N GLU A 102 12.66 37.35 14.30
CA GLU A 102 13.68 37.29 15.35
C GLU A 102 13.11 36.87 16.70
N ASN A 103 11.89 37.29 17.05
CA ASN A 103 11.23 36.84 18.28
C ASN A 103 10.91 35.34 18.26
N ILE A 104 10.49 34.79 17.11
CA ILE A 104 10.27 33.35 16.95
C ILE A 104 11.62 32.61 17.06
N LEU A 105 12.68 33.11 16.42
CA LEU A 105 14.01 32.50 16.51
C LEU A 105 14.60 32.56 17.93
N LYS A 106 14.43 33.67 18.65
CA LYS A 106 14.83 33.79 20.07
C LYS A 106 14.09 32.82 20.98
N SER A 107 12.85 32.44 20.63
CA SER A 107 12.10 31.44 21.40
C SER A 107 12.76 30.05 21.40
N LEU A 108 13.71 29.79 20.48
CA LEU A 108 14.51 28.56 20.41
C LEU A 108 15.70 28.56 21.38
N ASP A 109 16.12 29.72 21.90
CA ASP A 109 17.32 29.82 22.74
C ASP A 109 17.27 28.94 24.01
N PRO A 110 16.12 28.83 24.72
CA PRO A 110 15.99 27.87 25.82
C PRO A 110 16.17 26.42 25.38
N ILE A 111 15.67 26.05 24.20
CA ILE A 111 15.81 24.69 23.64
C ILE A 111 17.26 24.42 23.30
N ALA A 112 17.94 25.37 22.64
CA ALA A 112 19.36 25.26 22.35
C ALA A 112 20.18 25.09 23.64
N LYS A 113 19.81 25.79 24.71
CA LYS A 113 20.44 25.63 26.05
C LYS A 113 20.18 24.25 26.66
N ASP A 114 18.96 23.73 26.55
CA ASP A 114 18.59 22.41 27.07
C ASP A 114 19.28 21.28 26.30
N LEU A 115 19.35 21.38 24.96
CA LEU A 115 20.10 20.48 24.08
C LEU A 115 21.61 20.53 24.42
N LYS A 116 22.18 21.73 24.55
CA LYS A 116 23.59 21.93 24.92
C LYS A 116 23.94 21.32 26.28
N SER A 117 23.01 21.36 27.23
CA SER A 117 23.21 20.79 28.57
C SER A 117 22.88 19.29 28.66
N ARG A 118 22.47 18.65 27.55
CA ARG A 118 21.94 17.27 27.49
C ARG A 118 20.81 16.99 28.50
N LYS A 119 20.15 18.05 28.98
CA LYS A 119 18.98 17.98 29.87
C LYS A 119 17.68 17.88 29.09
N PHE A 120 17.75 18.08 27.78
CA PHE A 120 16.63 17.86 26.89
C PHE A 120 16.23 16.37 26.94
N SER A 121 15.12 16.11 27.65
CA SER A 121 14.47 14.79 27.67
C SER A 121 14.05 14.43 26.24
N PRO A 122 14.10 13.15 25.85
CA PRO A 122 13.69 12.74 24.52
C PRO A 122 12.32 13.29 24.19
N PHE A 123 12.18 13.80 22.97
CA PHE A 123 10.94 14.41 22.47
C PHE A 123 9.71 13.54 22.75
N PHE A 124 9.87 12.23 22.89
CA PHE A 124 8.81 11.27 23.14
C PHE A 124 8.97 10.63 24.52
N PRO A 125 7.89 10.50 25.32
CA PRO A 125 7.94 9.68 26.52
C PRO A 125 8.25 8.22 26.14
N TYR A 126 8.82 7.45 27.07
CA TYR A 126 9.05 6.02 26.86
C TYR A 126 8.04 5.18 27.63
N SER A 127 7.78 3.98 27.13
CA SER A 127 7.09 2.96 27.91
C SER A 127 7.86 2.63 29.20
N LEU A 128 7.12 2.38 30.28
CA LEU A 128 7.70 1.96 31.57
C LEU A 128 8.34 0.57 31.51
N SER A 129 7.95 -0.26 30.53
CA SER A 129 8.40 -1.65 30.39
C SER A 129 9.60 -1.84 29.45
N MET A 130 9.85 -0.89 28.53
CA MET A 130 10.94 -0.91 27.54
C MET A 130 11.22 0.50 26.98
N PRO A 131 12.44 0.79 26.49
CA PRO A 131 12.79 2.08 25.88
C PRO A 131 12.18 2.27 24.47
N ILE A 132 10.86 2.13 24.35
CA ILE A 132 10.10 2.38 23.13
C ILE A 132 9.43 3.74 23.21
N PRO A 133 9.65 4.63 22.22
CA PRO A 133 8.97 5.92 22.17
C PRO A 133 7.45 5.77 22.11
N MET A 134 6.75 6.63 22.85
CA MET A 134 5.30 6.71 22.91
C MET A 134 4.80 7.87 22.03
N LEU A 135 3.80 7.57 21.18
CA LEU A 135 3.02 8.54 20.41
C LEU A 135 1.63 8.64 21.02
N GLY A 136 1.39 9.75 21.75
CA GLY A 136 0.27 9.81 22.67
C GLY A 136 0.41 8.69 23.71
N ASP A 137 -0.63 7.86 23.83
CA ASP A 137 -0.67 6.76 24.78
C ASP A 137 -0.30 5.40 24.16
N LYS A 138 0.29 5.39 22.95
CA LYS A 138 0.65 4.16 22.24
C LYS A 138 2.15 4.05 21.98
N PRO A 139 2.78 2.87 22.17
CA PRO A 139 4.15 2.64 21.73
C PRO A 139 4.24 2.76 20.21
N SER A 140 5.39 3.22 19.71
CA SER A 140 5.61 3.45 18.28
C SER A 140 6.90 2.79 17.81
N LEU A 141 6.75 1.67 17.10
CA LEU A 141 7.88 0.98 16.47
C LEU A 141 8.47 1.77 15.30
N LEU A 142 7.71 2.72 14.74
CA LEU A 142 8.22 3.63 13.71
C LEU A 142 9.42 4.46 14.21
N LEU A 143 9.44 4.82 15.49
CA LEU A 143 10.49 5.64 16.12
C LEU A 143 11.49 4.82 16.94
N HIS A 144 11.18 3.56 17.21
CA HIS A 144 12.04 2.70 18.00
C HIS A 144 13.34 2.39 17.26
N ASP A 145 14.45 2.49 17.98
CA ASP A 145 15.78 2.12 17.48
C ASP A 145 16.14 2.78 16.14
N LEU A 146 15.82 4.07 16.00
CA LEU A 146 16.33 4.87 14.88
C LEU A 146 17.86 4.95 14.97
N PRO A 147 18.59 4.72 13.86
CA PRO A 147 20.05 4.60 13.87
C PRO A 147 20.70 5.95 14.16
N GLU A 148 21.92 5.92 14.70
CA GLU A 148 22.80 7.08 14.68
C GLU A 148 23.47 7.22 13.30
N CYS A 149 23.99 8.41 13.01
CA CYS A 149 24.77 8.65 11.79
C CYS A 149 25.92 7.65 11.66
N GLY A 150 26.03 7.01 10.50
CA GLY A 150 27.05 5.99 10.19
C GLY A 150 26.74 4.59 10.74
N LYS A 151 25.59 4.40 11.41
CA LYS A 151 25.13 3.07 11.86
C LYS A 151 24.02 2.55 10.96
N ASP A 152 23.95 1.23 10.83
CA ASP A 152 22.88 0.57 10.10
C ASP A 152 21.55 0.71 10.83
N GLY A 153 20.51 0.98 10.05
CA GLY A 153 19.12 0.94 10.50
C GLY A 153 18.44 -0.37 10.11
N TRP A 154 17.12 -0.36 10.14
CA TRP A 154 16.28 -1.51 9.80
C TRP A 154 15.91 -1.53 8.30
N THR A 155 16.21 -0.44 7.59
CA THR A 155 15.88 -0.23 6.18
C THR A 155 17.13 -0.03 5.34
N LYS A 156 16.95 0.04 4.02
CA LYS A 156 18.00 0.25 3.02
C LYS A 156 18.40 1.73 2.86
N ALA A 157 18.39 2.50 3.96
CA ALA A 157 18.65 3.93 3.94
C ALA A 157 20.04 4.26 3.36
N GLN A 158 21.05 3.43 3.61
CA GLN A 158 22.40 3.63 3.06
C GLN A 158 22.46 3.39 1.54
N GLU A 159 21.70 2.42 1.01
CA GLU A 159 21.63 2.18 -0.43
C GLU A 159 21.06 3.40 -1.16
N LEU A 160 20.03 4.05 -0.60
CA LEU A 160 19.47 5.30 -1.13
C LEU A 160 20.48 6.46 -1.15
N LEU A 161 21.39 6.48 -0.17
CA LEU A 161 22.38 7.54 0.03
C LEU A 161 23.67 7.34 -0.76
N SER A 162 23.83 6.19 -1.41
CA SER A 162 25.03 5.88 -2.20
C SER A 162 25.24 6.90 -3.33
N ASP A 163 26.50 7.29 -3.54
CA ASP A 163 26.90 8.37 -4.46
C ASP A 163 26.77 8.00 -5.95
N ASN A 164 26.35 6.77 -6.28
CA ASN A 164 26.08 6.33 -7.66
C ASN A 164 24.83 6.98 -8.29
N TYR A 165 24.18 7.91 -7.60
CA TYR A 165 22.94 8.54 -8.02
C TYR A 165 23.00 10.06 -7.82
N ASP A 166 23.44 10.78 -8.87
CA ASP A 166 23.42 12.25 -8.94
C ASP A 166 22.01 12.84 -9.14
N ALA A 167 20.99 11.98 -9.20
CA ALA A 167 19.60 12.35 -9.42
C ALA A 167 19.13 13.41 -8.41
N VAL A 168 18.61 14.52 -8.95
CA VAL A 168 18.09 15.65 -8.17
C VAL A 168 16.77 15.27 -7.48
N LEU A 169 16.00 14.39 -8.11
CA LEU A 169 14.71 13.87 -7.67
C LEU A 169 14.74 12.34 -7.68
N THR A 170 14.34 11.74 -6.55
CA THR A 170 14.16 10.29 -6.41
C THR A 170 12.75 10.01 -5.88
N THR A 171 11.98 9.22 -6.63
CA THR A 171 10.66 8.73 -6.18
C THR A 171 10.82 7.40 -5.44
N ILE A 172 10.35 7.31 -4.19
CA ILE A 172 10.36 6.07 -3.40
C ILE A 172 9.03 5.34 -3.59
N LEU A 173 9.09 4.20 -4.28
CA LEU A 173 7.93 3.36 -4.57
C LEU A 173 7.70 2.31 -3.47
N GLY A 174 6.45 2.14 -3.07
CA GLY A 174 6.03 1.06 -2.16
C GLY A 174 4.58 1.20 -1.72
N VAL A 175 3.97 0.11 -1.27
CA VAL A 175 2.56 0.13 -0.82
C VAL A 175 2.40 0.81 0.54
N SER A 176 1.17 1.19 0.89
CA SER A 176 0.89 1.69 2.24
C SER A 176 1.20 0.63 3.30
N GLY A 177 2.10 0.94 4.23
CA GLY A 177 2.54 0.04 5.31
C GLY A 177 3.81 -0.77 5.03
N SER A 178 4.47 -0.57 3.88
CA SER A 178 5.73 -1.24 3.53
C SER A 178 6.99 -0.65 4.18
N GLY A 179 6.86 0.38 5.04
CA GLY A 179 8.02 0.99 5.72
C GLY A 179 8.62 2.22 5.04
N LYS A 180 7.96 2.82 4.03
CA LYS A 180 8.46 4.05 3.36
C LYS A 180 8.81 5.16 4.36
N THR A 181 7.89 5.53 5.25
CA THR A 181 8.16 6.58 6.25
C THR A 181 9.35 6.23 7.16
N ARG A 182 9.50 4.94 7.53
CA ARG A 182 10.67 4.48 8.30
C ARG A 182 11.98 4.67 7.52
N LEU A 183 11.97 4.32 6.22
CA LEU A 183 13.11 4.57 5.33
C LEU A 183 13.42 6.06 5.24
N CYS A 184 12.40 6.91 5.00
CA CYS A 184 12.58 8.36 4.92
C CYS A 184 13.14 8.91 6.27
N PHE A 185 12.75 8.36 7.44
CA PHE A 185 13.34 8.70 8.74
C PHE A 185 14.80 8.24 8.88
N GLU A 186 15.09 6.97 8.60
CA GLU A 186 16.44 6.45 8.73
C GLU A 186 17.42 7.16 7.79
N THR A 187 16.98 7.56 6.59
CA THR A 187 17.77 8.41 5.68
C THR A 187 18.15 9.75 6.32
N LEU A 188 17.23 10.39 7.07
CA LEU A 188 17.50 11.66 7.78
C LEU A 188 18.29 11.46 9.09
N CYS A 189 18.37 10.24 9.62
CA CYS A 189 19.30 9.92 10.69
C CYS A 189 20.76 9.85 10.21
N GLN A 190 20.99 9.59 8.92
CA GLN A 190 22.34 9.51 8.35
C GLN A 190 22.89 10.85 7.88
N LYS A 191 22.04 11.75 7.40
CA LYS A 191 22.45 13.08 6.91
C LYS A 191 21.43 14.13 7.35
N TYR A 192 21.89 15.34 7.68
CA TYR A 192 20.99 16.47 7.93
C TYR A 192 20.13 16.73 6.70
N GLY A 193 18.85 17.00 6.94
CA GLY A 193 17.89 17.26 5.90
C GLY A 193 16.55 17.70 6.45
N PHE A 194 15.58 17.90 5.57
CA PHE A 194 14.29 18.49 5.88
C PHE A 194 13.17 17.48 5.66
N TYR A 195 12.45 17.13 6.73
CA TYR A 195 11.26 16.29 6.66
C TYR A 195 10.02 17.17 6.49
N ILE A 196 9.36 17.05 5.34
CA ILE A 196 8.13 17.75 5.00
C ILE A 196 7.07 16.68 4.73
N VAL A 197 5.88 16.83 5.32
CA VAL A 197 4.78 15.87 5.17
C VAL A 197 3.52 16.59 4.73
N ALA A 198 2.88 16.10 3.67
CA ALA A 198 1.68 16.75 3.12
C ALA A 198 0.45 16.61 4.03
N ALA A 199 0.35 15.50 4.76
CA ALA A 199 -0.70 15.24 5.74
C ALA A 199 -0.08 14.61 7.01
N PRO A 200 0.38 15.43 7.97
CA PRO A 200 0.95 14.91 9.21
C PRO A 200 -0.09 14.12 9.99
N SER A 201 0.36 13.08 10.69
CA SER A 201 -0.48 12.42 11.69
C SER A 201 -0.74 13.34 12.87
N THR A 202 -1.71 13.03 13.73
CA THR A 202 -2.04 13.82 14.91
C THR A 202 -0.82 14.07 15.83
N TYR A 203 0.16 13.16 15.82
CA TYR A 203 1.28 13.15 16.77
C TYR A 203 2.67 13.30 16.13
N LEU A 204 2.79 13.33 14.80
CA LEU A 204 4.07 13.37 14.10
C LEU A 204 4.07 14.34 12.92
N GLY A 205 5.13 15.15 12.87
CA GLY A 205 5.42 16.09 11.80
C GLY A 205 4.82 17.47 12.05
N SER A 206 5.42 18.46 11.39
CA SER A 206 4.87 19.82 11.30
C SER A 206 3.62 19.86 10.43
N ARG A 207 2.69 20.78 10.75
CA ARG A 207 1.50 21.07 9.95
C ARG A 207 1.70 22.23 8.97
N ASP A 208 2.92 22.72 8.83
CA ASP A 208 3.29 23.83 7.94
C ASP A 208 2.71 23.69 6.52
N LEU A 209 3.03 22.60 5.82
CA LEU A 209 2.58 22.38 4.45
C LEU A 209 1.07 22.16 4.36
N GLN A 210 0.49 21.38 5.28
CA GLN A 210 -0.96 21.12 5.28
C GLN A 210 -1.77 22.42 5.42
N ILE A 211 -1.38 23.29 6.35
CA ILE A 211 -2.10 24.53 6.64
C ILE A 211 -1.90 25.53 5.51
N ILE A 212 -0.65 25.79 5.12
CA ILE A 212 -0.34 26.72 4.02
C ILE A 212 -1.07 26.33 2.74
N THR A 213 -1.16 25.03 2.42
CA THR A 213 -1.88 24.59 1.22
C THR A 213 -3.40 24.71 1.36
N ASN A 214 -3.98 24.58 2.55
CA ASN A 214 -5.41 24.87 2.78
C ASN A 214 -5.72 26.36 2.60
N ASP A 215 -4.82 27.22 3.07
CA ASP A 215 -4.99 28.66 2.96
C ASP A 215 -4.78 29.14 1.52
N LEU A 216 -3.79 28.59 0.81
CA LEU A 216 -3.62 28.79 -0.62
C LEU A 216 -4.89 28.41 -1.39
N GLU A 217 -5.44 27.22 -1.14
CA GLU A 217 -6.68 26.77 -1.78
C GLU A 217 -7.83 27.74 -1.50
N THR A 218 -7.95 28.22 -0.24
CA THR A 218 -9.00 29.17 0.16
C THR A 218 -8.85 30.53 -0.53
N MET A 219 -7.64 31.09 -0.58
CA MET A 219 -7.37 32.39 -1.22
C MET A 219 -7.55 32.36 -2.73
N THR A 220 -7.34 31.20 -3.35
CA THR A 220 -7.40 31.03 -4.81
C THR A 220 -8.75 30.50 -5.30
N ARG A 221 -9.76 30.30 -4.44
CA ARG A 221 -11.08 29.78 -4.84
C ARG A 221 -11.79 30.59 -5.92
N HIS A 222 -11.53 31.90 -5.98
CA HIS A 222 -12.17 32.83 -6.93
C HIS A 222 -11.41 32.98 -8.25
N TYR A 223 -10.35 32.20 -8.46
CA TYR A 223 -9.47 32.32 -9.61
C TYR A 223 -10.07 31.58 -10.82
N GLU A 224 -10.45 32.33 -11.86
CA GLU A 224 -11.17 31.77 -13.01
C GLU A 224 -10.40 31.83 -14.35
N ASN A 225 -9.19 32.44 -14.39
CA ASN A 225 -8.49 32.70 -15.64
C ASN A 225 -6.99 32.33 -15.61
N LEU A 226 -6.36 32.33 -16.78
CA LEU A 226 -4.96 31.91 -16.94
C LEU A 226 -3.97 32.75 -16.11
N LYS A 227 -4.22 34.06 -15.96
CA LYS A 227 -3.37 34.96 -15.17
C LYS A 227 -3.45 34.60 -13.69
N HIS A 228 -4.65 34.35 -13.20
CA HIS A 228 -4.88 33.88 -11.84
C HIS A 228 -4.18 32.52 -11.57
N ASN A 229 -4.20 31.61 -12.53
CA ASN A 229 -3.53 30.31 -12.37
C ASN A 229 -1.99 30.45 -12.33
N GLN A 230 -1.41 31.41 -13.04
CA GLN A 230 0.01 31.75 -12.93
C GLN A 230 0.35 32.37 -11.57
N GLU A 231 -0.46 33.33 -11.11
CA GLU A 231 -0.31 33.94 -9.79
C GLU A 231 -0.42 32.90 -8.67
N ALA A 232 -1.31 31.92 -8.80
CA ALA A 232 -1.42 30.81 -7.88
C ALA A 232 -0.17 29.91 -7.89
N SER A 233 0.39 29.61 -9.07
CA SER A 233 1.66 28.87 -9.17
C SER A 233 2.80 29.59 -8.45
N ILE A 234 2.93 30.91 -8.64
CA ILE A 234 3.94 31.75 -7.97
C ILE A 234 3.71 31.72 -6.45
N MET A 235 2.46 31.88 -6.01
CA MET A 235 2.09 31.84 -4.60
C MET A 235 2.44 30.49 -3.95
N ALA A 236 2.11 29.38 -4.61
CA ALA A 236 2.41 28.04 -4.12
C ALA A 236 3.91 27.78 -4.00
N ARG A 237 4.70 28.25 -4.98
CA ARG A 237 6.17 28.16 -4.95
C ARG A 237 6.75 28.97 -3.82
N HIS A 238 6.37 30.24 -3.71
CA HIS A 238 6.80 31.16 -2.66
C HIS A 238 6.48 30.65 -1.26
N ALA A 239 5.28 30.09 -1.06
CA ALA A 239 4.88 29.51 0.21
C ALA A 239 5.76 28.29 0.57
N THR A 240 6.10 27.47 -0.42
CA THR A 240 6.98 26.30 -0.26
C THR A 240 8.42 26.72 0.07
N GLU A 241 8.92 27.79 -0.55
CA GLU A 241 10.22 28.38 -0.23
C GLU A 241 10.27 28.91 1.20
N CYS A 242 9.18 29.52 1.69
CA CYS A 242 9.07 29.94 3.09
C CYS A 242 9.11 28.77 4.06
N ILE A 243 8.55 27.60 3.69
CA ILE A 243 8.65 26.36 4.50
C ILE A 243 10.11 25.92 4.61
N LEU A 244 10.83 25.85 3.49
CA LEU A 244 12.24 25.47 3.50
C LEU A 244 13.12 26.49 4.23
N LEU A 245 12.89 27.78 4.02
CA LEU A 245 13.65 28.82 4.69
C LEU A 245 13.44 28.79 6.20
N ALA A 246 12.21 28.59 6.67
CA ALA A 246 11.93 28.45 8.10
C ALA A 246 12.78 27.32 8.71
N ARG A 247 12.83 26.16 8.04
CA ARG A 247 13.63 25.01 8.48
C ARG A 247 15.12 25.31 8.49
N LEU A 248 15.63 25.99 7.46
CA LEU A 248 17.03 26.44 7.39
C LEU A 248 17.39 27.40 8.51
N LEU A 249 16.55 28.40 8.78
CA LEU A 249 16.77 29.39 9.85
C LEU A 249 16.78 28.74 11.23
N ILE A 250 15.84 27.81 11.47
CA ILE A 250 15.76 27.05 12.72
C ILE A 250 16.99 26.16 12.89
N LEU A 251 17.37 25.41 11.84
CA LEU A 251 18.57 24.57 11.85
C LEU A 251 19.82 25.40 12.14
N HIS A 252 20.00 26.52 11.43
CA HIS A 252 21.08 27.46 11.66
C HIS A 252 21.12 27.91 13.12
N ARG A 253 20.00 28.44 13.64
CA ARG A 253 19.92 28.96 15.01
C ARG A 253 20.28 27.90 16.06
N LEU A 254 19.82 26.66 15.88
CA LEU A 254 20.15 25.56 16.79
C LEU A 254 21.63 25.19 16.70
N LEU A 255 22.16 24.95 15.50
CA LEU A 255 23.56 24.54 15.31
C LEU A 255 24.58 25.62 15.68
N SER A 256 24.24 26.90 15.56
CA SER A 256 25.11 27.99 16.05
C SER A 256 25.26 27.99 17.59
N ASN A 257 24.31 27.39 18.32
CA ASN A 257 24.24 27.47 19.78
C ASN A 257 24.47 26.14 20.50
N CYS A 258 24.25 25.01 19.82
CA CYS A 258 24.44 23.66 20.36
C CYS A 258 24.93 22.67 19.29
N THR A 259 25.51 21.55 19.75
CA THR A 259 25.76 20.38 18.91
C THR A 259 24.51 19.50 18.91
N MET A 260 24.05 19.11 17.73
CA MET A 260 22.86 18.26 17.54
C MET A 260 23.15 17.32 16.38
N THR A 261 22.86 16.03 16.51
CA THR A 261 23.02 15.01 15.47
C THR A 261 21.90 15.09 14.41
N PRO A 262 22.06 14.47 13.22
CA PRO A 262 20.98 14.38 12.24
C PRO A 262 19.71 13.71 12.78
N LYS A 263 19.86 12.67 13.62
CA LYS A 263 18.76 12.00 14.30
C LYS A 263 18.02 12.93 15.25
N GLU A 264 18.74 13.67 16.10
CA GLU A 264 18.11 14.66 17.00
C GLU A 264 17.38 15.75 16.23
N TRP A 265 17.96 16.20 15.10
CA TRP A 265 17.31 17.14 14.19
C TRP A 265 16.03 16.58 13.58
N LEU A 266 16.03 15.33 13.12
CA LEU A 266 14.82 14.64 12.66
C LEU A 266 13.76 14.60 13.75
N LEU A 267 14.11 14.15 14.96
CA LEU A 267 13.17 14.04 16.08
C LEU A 267 12.54 15.40 16.43
N PHE A 268 13.31 16.49 16.36
CA PHE A 268 12.79 17.85 16.52
C PHE A 268 11.78 18.21 15.42
N GLN A 269 12.05 17.86 14.16
CA GLN A 269 11.11 18.07 13.06
C GLN A 269 9.82 17.25 13.18
N LEU A 270 9.89 16.07 13.81
CA LEU A 270 8.74 15.20 14.07
C LEU A 270 7.88 15.66 15.24
N LYS A 271 8.46 16.35 16.22
CA LYS A 271 7.73 16.93 17.34
C LYS A 271 8.13 18.40 17.53
N PRO A 272 7.60 19.31 16.68
CA PRO A 272 8.07 20.70 16.59
C PRO A 272 7.56 21.61 17.72
N LYS A 273 7.13 21.01 18.84
CA LYS A 273 6.57 21.71 19.99
C LYS A 273 7.67 22.35 20.81
N THR A 274 7.44 23.59 21.22
CA THR A 274 8.28 24.37 22.12
C THR A 274 7.45 24.84 23.32
N ASN A 275 8.08 25.50 24.29
CA ASN A 275 7.35 26.14 25.40
C ASN A 275 6.45 27.30 24.94
N TYR A 276 6.66 27.82 23.73
CA TYR A 276 5.98 29.02 23.22
C TYR A 276 4.97 28.73 22.11
N THR A 277 5.20 27.68 21.33
CA THR A 277 4.33 27.27 20.23
C THR A 277 4.21 25.75 20.14
N ASP A 278 3.05 25.28 19.69
CA ASP A 278 2.80 23.86 19.44
C ASP A 278 3.56 23.34 18.21
N ASP A 279 3.90 24.25 17.29
CA ASP A 279 4.61 23.95 16.05
C ASP A 279 5.42 25.16 15.59
N VAL A 280 6.72 25.16 15.83
CA VAL A 280 7.59 26.29 15.48
C VAL A 280 7.83 26.44 13.98
N PHE A 281 7.82 25.33 13.22
CA PHE A 281 7.98 25.40 11.77
C PHE A 281 6.77 26.05 11.16
N ARG A 282 5.56 25.63 11.52
CA ARG A 282 4.32 26.26 11.07
C ARG A 282 4.31 27.76 11.32
N GLU A 283 4.54 28.19 12.57
CA GLU A 283 4.48 29.62 12.91
C GLU A 283 5.50 30.44 12.12
N LEU A 284 6.72 29.94 11.97
CA LEU A 284 7.76 30.65 11.24
C LEU A 284 7.49 30.68 9.73
N SER A 285 7.14 29.55 9.12
CA SER A 285 6.80 29.47 7.69
C SER A 285 5.63 30.39 7.34
N TRP A 286 4.60 30.39 8.19
CA TRP A 286 3.45 31.28 8.06
C TRP A 286 3.84 32.76 8.16
N THR A 287 4.62 33.11 9.19
CA THR A 287 5.10 34.49 9.39
C THR A 287 5.92 34.97 8.20
N LEU A 288 6.82 34.13 7.69
CA LEU A 288 7.62 34.43 6.50
C LEU A 288 6.71 34.62 5.28
N TRP A 289 5.76 33.72 5.04
CA TRP A 289 4.87 33.81 3.90
C TRP A 289 4.05 35.11 3.89
N GLN A 290 3.40 35.43 5.01
CA GLN A 290 2.61 36.67 5.14
C GLN A 290 3.45 37.94 4.98
N SER A 291 4.67 37.97 5.54
CA SER A 291 5.52 39.16 5.49
C SER A 291 6.11 39.43 4.10
N THR A 292 6.16 38.42 3.25
CA THR A 292 6.88 38.46 1.97
C THR A 292 5.98 38.34 0.75
N TYR A 293 4.70 37.98 0.92
CA TYR A 293 3.75 37.79 -0.18
C TYR A 293 3.38 39.09 -0.92
N HIS A 294 3.29 40.23 -0.23
CA HIS A 294 2.84 41.50 -0.83
C HIS A 294 3.96 42.47 -1.22
N ASN A 295 5.21 42.16 -0.91
CA ASN A 295 6.32 43.08 -1.12
C ASN A 295 7.22 42.54 -2.24
N GLU A 296 7.96 43.42 -2.94
CA GLU A 296 9.08 43.10 -3.87
C GLU A 296 10.26 42.33 -3.19
N VAL A 297 9.98 41.68 -2.07
CA VAL A 297 10.85 41.04 -1.07
C VAL A 297 11.23 39.61 -1.44
N LEU A 298 10.81 39.11 -2.60
CA LEU A 298 11.38 37.87 -3.19
C LEU A 298 12.92 37.93 -3.27
N GLY A 299 13.46 39.13 -3.55
CA GLY A 299 14.91 39.38 -3.49
C GLY A 299 15.49 39.15 -2.08
N ASN A 300 14.75 39.47 -1.02
CA ASN A 300 15.21 39.31 0.36
C ASN A 300 15.21 37.85 0.83
N LEU A 301 14.22 37.02 0.45
CA LEU A 301 14.24 35.59 0.78
C LEU A 301 15.42 34.88 0.13
N THR A 302 15.64 35.16 -1.15
CA THR A 302 16.78 34.61 -1.90
C THR A 302 18.10 35.04 -1.28
N ASN A 303 18.23 36.32 -0.88
CA ASN A 303 19.42 36.83 -0.20
C ASN A 303 19.65 36.19 1.17
N ILE A 304 18.61 36.05 1.99
CA ILE A 304 18.70 35.39 3.31
C ILE A 304 19.11 33.93 3.12
N LYS A 305 18.48 33.23 2.17
CA LYS A 305 18.83 31.85 1.84
C LYS A 305 20.27 31.71 1.36
N ASN A 306 20.72 32.58 0.45
CA ASN A 306 22.09 32.57 -0.07
C ASN A 306 23.14 32.86 1.00
N LYS A 307 22.77 33.55 2.08
CA LYS A 307 23.62 33.76 3.26
C LYS A 307 23.61 32.57 4.22
N ILE A 308 22.42 32.07 4.58
CA ILE A 308 22.25 31.04 5.61
C ILE A 308 22.64 29.64 5.10
N LEU A 309 22.40 29.35 3.82
CA LEU A 309 22.68 28.02 3.28
C LEU A 309 24.16 27.64 3.36
N PRO A 310 25.14 28.48 2.93
CA PRO A 310 26.56 28.21 3.13
C PRO A 310 26.95 28.03 4.60
N GLU A 311 26.40 28.85 5.51
CA GLU A 311 26.64 28.74 6.95
C GLU A 311 26.18 27.38 7.49
N CYS A 312 24.96 26.94 7.14
CA CYS A 312 24.46 25.62 7.48
C CYS A 312 25.32 24.49 6.89
N ARG A 313 25.79 24.62 5.65
CA ARG A 313 26.68 23.62 5.03
C ARG A 313 27.99 23.47 5.81
N ASN A 314 28.56 24.59 6.24
CA ASN A 314 29.78 24.59 7.06
C ASN A 314 29.50 23.97 8.44
N LEU A 315 28.41 24.34 9.11
CA LEU A 315 28.03 23.80 10.41
C LEU A 315 27.74 22.29 10.38
N THR A 316 27.25 21.76 9.25
CA THR A 316 26.90 20.35 9.08
C THR A 316 27.96 19.53 8.37
N SER A 317 29.00 20.16 7.80
CA SER A 317 29.97 19.54 6.89
C SER A 317 29.31 18.79 5.72
N GLN A 318 28.20 19.32 5.19
CA GLN A 318 27.45 18.73 4.08
C GLN A 318 27.36 19.68 2.89
N ASN A 319 27.71 19.21 1.69
CA ASN A 319 27.58 19.98 0.46
C ASN A 319 26.12 20.05 -0.04
N ARG A 320 25.34 19.01 0.22
CA ARG A 320 23.96 18.85 -0.27
C ARG A 320 23.07 18.40 0.90
N PHE A 321 21.93 19.06 1.08
CA PHE A 321 20.91 18.60 2.05
C PHE A 321 19.94 17.63 1.38
N ILE A 322 19.31 16.81 2.21
CA ILE A 322 18.22 15.93 1.80
C ILE A 322 16.91 16.64 2.08
N VAL A 323 15.95 16.56 1.15
CA VAL A 323 14.56 16.96 1.40
C VAL A 323 13.70 15.74 1.20
N ILE A 324 12.85 15.43 2.16
CA ILE A 324 11.81 14.41 2.04
C ILE A 324 10.46 15.10 1.97
N LEU A 325 9.71 14.77 0.93
CA LEU A 325 8.29 15.06 0.80
C LEU A 325 7.49 13.77 0.99
N ASP A 326 6.98 13.55 2.20
CA ASP A 326 6.22 12.37 2.57
C ASP A 326 4.70 12.56 2.38
N GLU A 327 4.00 11.45 2.16
CA GLU A 327 2.57 11.41 1.81
C GLU A 327 2.19 12.32 0.61
N ALA A 328 3.10 12.43 -0.38
CA ALA A 328 3.00 13.37 -1.49
C ALA A 328 1.74 13.20 -2.37
N GLN A 329 1.13 12.00 -2.37
CA GLN A 329 -0.12 11.73 -3.10
C GLN A 329 -1.30 12.61 -2.64
N ILE A 330 -1.23 13.16 -1.43
CA ILE A 330 -2.23 14.12 -0.94
C ILE A 330 -2.21 15.40 -1.79
N LEU A 331 -1.01 15.89 -2.14
CA LEU A 331 -0.86 17.07 -3.00
C LEU A 331 -1.26 16.78 -4.44
N SER A 332 -1.07 15.55 -4.93
CA SER A 332 -1.57 15.14 -6.25
C SER A 332 -3.08 15.24 -6.35
N ASN A 333 -3.78 15.08 -5.22
CA ASN A 333 -5.23 15.14 -5.17
C ASN A 333 -5.81 16.52 -4.86
N LYS A 334 -4.95 17.48 -4.49
CA LYS A 334 -5.36 18.82 -4.08
C LYS A 334 -5.24 19.81 -5.24
N MET A 335 -6.26 20.63 -5.42
CA MET A 335 -6.34 21.63 -6.50
C MET A 335 -5.97 21.01 -7.85
N LYS A 336 -6.63 19.89 -8.18
CA LYS A 336 -6.43 19.18 -9.46
C LYS A 336 -6.76 20.12 -10.61
N ASP A 337 -5.98 20.00 -11.68
CA ASP A 337 -6.19 20.74 -12.92
C ASP A 337 -6.29 22.27 -12.74
N PHE A 338 -5.50 22.81 -11.80
CA PHE A 338 -5.53 24.23 -11.47
C PHE A 338 -4.25 24.97 -11.90
N PHE A 339 -3.08 24.39 -11.65
CA PHE A 339 -1.80 25.07 -11.86
C PHE A 339 -1.30 24.93 -13.29
N LEU A 340 -0.79 26.02 -13.87
CA LEU A 340 -0.22 26.03 -15.22
C LEU A 340 1.27 25.74 -15.24
N ARG A 341 1.75 25.23 -16.37
CA ARG A 341 3.17 25.09 -16.69
C ARG A 341 3.78 26.48 -16.92
N GLU A 342 4.84 26.81 -16.17
CA GLU A 342 5.57 28.09 -16.28
C GLU A 342 6.24 28.27 -17.65
N SER A 343 6.83 27.21 -18.20
CA SER A 343 7.61 27.29 -19.45
C SER A 343 6.77 27.33 -20.73
N GLU A 344 5.49 26.95 -20.69
CA GLU A 344 4.58 26.97 -21.85
C GLU A 344 3.14 27.35 -21.42
N PRO A 345 2.88 28.64 -21.13
CA PRO A 345 1.57 29.12 -20.69
C PRO A 345 0.43 28.83 -21.66
N GLN A 346 0.75 28.66 -22.94
CA GLN A 346 -0.23 28.41 -24.01
C GLN A 346 -0.68 26.94 -24.10
N SER A 347 0.00 26.01 -23.42
CA SER A 347 -0.24 24.57 -23.57
C SER A 347 -1.59 24.08 -23.00
N LYS A 348 -2.29 24.88 -22.19
CA LYS A 348 -3.53 24.49 -21.47
C LYS A 348 -3.40 23.19 -20.66
N ILE A 349 -2.19 22.77 -20.32
CA ILE A 349 -1.94 21.59 -19.48
C ILE A 349 -1.97 22.04 -18.02
N TYR A 350 -3.03 21.66 -17.32
CA TYR A 350 -3.21 21.96 -15.91
C TYR A 350 -2.65 20.85 -15.00
N ARG A 351 -2.33 21.22 -13.75
CA ARG A 351 -1.61 20.37 -12.80
C ARG A 351 -2.18 20.49 -11.40
N SER A 352 -1.89 19.49 -10.58
CA SER A 352 -2.15 19.51 -9.14
C SER A 352 -1.09 20.31 -8.39
N LEU A 353 -1.37 20.59 -7.11
CA LEU A 353 -0.49 21.32 -6.21
C LEU A 353 0.89 20.67 -6.01
N LEU A 354 1.01 19.37 -6.26
CA LEU A 354 2.29 18.67 -6.20
C LEU A 354 3.33 19.30 -7.14
N SER A 355 2.92 19.79 -8.31
CA SER A 355 3.83 20.35 -9.31
C SER A 355 4.57 21.62 -8.82
N PRO A 356 3.89 22.70 -8.41
CA PRO A 356 4.60 23.90 -7.92
C PRO A 356 5.38 23.64 -6.62
N VAL A 357 4.89 22.75 -5.74
CA VAL A 357 5.60 22.39 -4.50
C VAL A 357 6.92 21.69 -4.82
N THR A 358 6.91 20.65 -5.64
CA THR A 358 8.13 19.92 -6.01
C THR A 358 9.12 20.81 -6.79
N ALA A 359 8.63 21.64 -7.71
CA ALA A 359 9.48 22.60 -8.43
C ALA A 359 10.19 23.54 -7.46
N ALA A 360 9.46 24.12 -6.51
CA ALA A 360 10.05 24.96 -5.47
C ALA A 360 11.06 24.17 -4.62
N LEU A 361 10.78 22.93 -4.19
CA LEU A 361 11.73 22.14 -3.39
C LEU A 361 13.02 21.80 -4.15
N VAL A 362 12.94 21.58 -5.46
CA VAL A 362 14.11 21.32 -6.31
C VAL A 362 14.93 22.59 -6.56
N ASP A 363 14.27 23.70 -6.89
CA ASP A 363 14.94 24.98 -7.19
C ASP A 363 15.46 25.66 -5.91
N ALA A 364 14.78 25.44 -4.79
CA ALA A 364 15.09 26.11 -3.54
C ALA A 364 16.36 25.60 -2.86
N ALA A 365 17.04 24.57 -3.37
CA ALA A 365 18.35 24.21 -2.87
C ALA A 365 19.07 23.29 -3.84
N SER A 366 20.41 23.33 -3.85
CA SER A 366 21.18 22.14 -4.22
C SER A 366 20.92 21.07 -3.16
N CYS A 367 19.73 20.47 -3.22
CA CYS A 367 19.19 19.42 -2.36
C CYS A 367 18.90 18.21 -3.22
N ARG A 368 18.87 17.05 -2.60
CA ARG A 368 18.33 15.84 -3.20
C ARG A 368 16.93 15.65 -2.64
N LEU A 369 15.92 15.69 -3.52
CA LEU A 369 14.52 15.55 -3.14
C LEU A 369 14.11 14.08 -3.24
N PHE A 370 13.62 13.53 -2.13
CA PHE A 370 12.94 12.24 -2.09
C PHE A 370 11.44 12.47 -1.95
N VAL A 371 10.66 11.90 -2.87
CA VAL A 371 9.21 11.96 -2.82
C VAL A 371 8.69 10.59 -2.41
N CYS A 372 8.05 10.52 -1.23
CA CYS A 372 7.46 9.31 -0.67
C CYS A 372 5.91 9.40 -0.84
N GLY A 373 5.25 8.32 -1.29
CA GLY A 373 3.79 8.28 -1.42
C GLY A 373 3.24 7.08 -2.20
N SER A 374 1.95 7.10 -2.57
CA SER A 374 1.37 6.02 -3.38
C SER A 374 1.85 6.06 -4.84
N ALA A 375 2.36 4.92 -5.32
CA ALA A 375 3.14 4.76 -6.55
C ALA A 375 2.54 5.44 -7.80
N LEU A 376 1.26 5.25 -8.13
CA LEU A 376 0.69 5.87 -9.33
C LEU A 376 0.41 7.34 -9.22
N SER A 377 0.05 7.83 -8.02
CA SER A 377 -0.20 9.26 -7.86
C SER A 377 1.07 10.04 -8.17
N ILE A 378 2.23 9.47 -7.85
CA ILE A 378 3.54 10.08 -8.16
C ILE A 378 3.98 9.76 -9.59
N LEU A 379 3.84 8.52 -10.09
CA LEU A 379 4.23 8.16 -11.46
C LEU A 379 3.34 8.81 -12.55
N HIS A 380 2.04 8.99 -12.31
CA HIS A 380 1.16 9.77 -13.19
C HIS A 380 1.44 11.27 -13.06
N SER A 381 1.85 11.71 -11.87
CA SER A 381 2.40 13.04 -11.71
C SER A 381 3.79 13.17 -12.32
N GLU A 382 4.52 12.10 -12.65
CA GLU A 382 5.88 12.22 -13.19
C GLU A 382 5.90 12.80 -14.60
N GLU A 383 4.95 12.49 -15.49
CA GLU A 383 4.82 13.21 -16.76
C GLU A 383 4.63 14.74 -16.54
N LEU A 384 3.98 15.10 -15.43
CA LEU A 384 3.77 16.48 -14.99
C LEU A 384 5.00 17.06 -14.26
N LEU A 385 5.67 16.30 -13.38
CA LEU A 385 6.88 16.70 -12.66
C LEU A 385 8.07 16.84 -13.63
N GLN A 386 8.13 15.96 -14.63
CA GLN A 386 9.12 15.95 -15.72
C GLN A 386 9.17 17.29 -16.45
N SER A 387 8.00 17.91 -16.63
CA SER A 387 7.82 19.15 -17.37
C SER A 387 7.81 20.41 -16.49
N ALA A 388 7.72 20.28 -15.16
CA ALA A 388 7.84 21.39 -14.19
C ALA A 388 9.27 21.66 -13.74
N ILE A 389 10.13 20.64 -13.70
CA ILE A 389 11.47 20.69 -13.09
C ILE A 389 12.59 20.91 -14.15
N GLY A 390 12.24 21.11 -15.43
CA GLY A 390 13.24 21.24 -16.51
C GLY A 390 14.06 19.96 -16.78
N LYS A 391 15.12 20.09 -17.59
CA LYS A 391 16.04 18.99 -17.98
C LYS A 391 17.05 18.64 -16.86
N CYS A 392 16.59 18.29 -15.66
CA CYS A 392 17.46 17.75 -14.61
C CYS A 392 17.60 16.23 -14.71
N GLU A 393 18.73 15.67 -14.25
CA GLU A 393 18.92 14.23 -14.07
C GLU A 393 17.99 13.68 -12.97
N LYS A 394 17.26 12.61 -13.30
CA LYS A 394 16.17 12.04 -12.50
C LYS A 394 16.32 10.53 -12.43
N SER A 395 15.99 9.94 -11.29
CA SER A 395 15.93 8.48 -11.14
C SER A 395 14.63 8.05 -10.46
N ILE A 396 13.93 7.10 -11.10
CA ILE A 396 12.86 6.35 -10.44
C ILE A 396 13.55 5.18 -9.76
N GLN A 397 13.52 5.13 -8.44
CA GLN A 397 14.11 4.03 -7.70
C GLN A 397 13.01 3.21 -7.04
N PHE A 398 12.76 2.04 -7.61
CA PHE A 398 12.05 1.02 -6.86
C PHE A 398 12.97 0.57 -5.71
N THR A 399 12.58 0.88 -4.48
CA THR A 399 13.26 0.35 -3.30
C THR A 399 12.41 -0.78 -2.75
N ASN A 400 12.82 -2.02 -2.99
CA ASN A 400 12.21 -3.16 -2.32
C ASN A 400 12.53 -3.09 -0.81
N LEU A 401 11.56 -2.62 -0.03
CA LEU A 401 11.62 -2.49 1.43
C LEU A 401 11.43 -3.82 2.17
N GLY A 402 11.26 -4.91 1.42
CA GLY A 402 11.07 -6.24 1.95
C GLY A 402 9.70 -6.46 2.58
N VAL A 403 9.51 -7.70 3.00
CA VAL A 403 8.32 -8.19 3.68
C VAL A 403 8.74 -9.14 4.80
N ILE A 404 7.83 -9.35 5.75
CA ILE A 404 7.99 -10.37 6.78
C ILE A 404 7.29 -11.64 6.28
N ASP A 405 8.05 -12.56 5.70
CA ASP A 405 7.56 -13.81 5.10
C ASP A 405 8.17 -15.08 5.73
N ASN A 406 9.05 -14.91 6.72
CA ASN A 406 9.72 -16.00 7.42
C ASN A 406 9.19 -16.15 8.86
N GLU A 407 8.65 -17.33 9.19
CA GLU A 407 8.05 -17.63 10.51
C GLU A 407 9.05 -17.48 11.64
N THR A 408 10.25 -18.04 11.48
CA THR A 408 11.32 -17.99 12.49
C THR A 408 11.75 -16.56 12.76
N PHE A 409 11.91 -15.76 11.70
CA PHE A 409 12.20 -14.33 11.84
C PHE A 409 11.08 -13.60 12.57
N PHE A 410 9.82 -13.80 12.17
CA PHE A 410 8.66 -13.18 12.82
C PHE A 410 8.60 -13.52 14.31
N ILE A 411 8.71 -14.80 14.67
CA ILE A 411 8.65 -15.25 16.07
C ILE A 411 9.78 -14.62 16.87
N LYS A 412 11.01 -14.71 16.39
CA LYS A 412 12.17 -14.08 17.05
C LYS A 412 11.93 -12.58 17.24
N HIS A 413 11.45 -11.93 16.20
CA HIS A 413 11.21 -10.50 16.20
C HIS A 413 10.19 -10.07 17.26
N VAL A 414 9.04 -10.74 17.33
CA VAL A 414 8.02 -10.46 18.34
C VAL A 414 8.56 -10.73 19.73
N LEU A 415 9.24 -11.87 19.94
CA LEU A 415 9.80 -12.24 21.24
C LEU A 415 10.86 -11.24 21.71
N ASP A 416 11.65 -10.65 20.82
CA ASP A 416 12.62 -9.61 21.17
C ASP A 416 11.96 -8.37 21.80
N PHE A 417 10.73 -8.07 21.41
CA PHE A 417 9.91 -7.00 21.98
C PHE A 417 9.07 -7.43 23.19
N THR A 418 8.81 -8.73 23.37
CA THR A 418 7.97 -9.22 24.49
C THR A 418 8.78 -9.97 25.54
N ARG A 419 10.11 -9.82 25.58
CA ARG A 419 11.00 -10.54 26.53
C ARG A 419 10.58 -10.40 27.99
N ASN A 420 10.00 -9.27 28.37
CA ASN A 420 9.52 -8.99 29.73
C ASN A 420 8.12 -9.59 30.02
N GLN A 421 7.52 -10.27 29.05
CA GLN A 421 6.23 -10.97 29.16
C GLN A 421 6.45 -12.49 28.97
N PRO A 422 6.95 -13.21 29.99
CA PRO A 422 7.33 -14.63 29.88
C PRO A 422 6.15 -15.58 29.57
N ALA A 423 4.91 -15.08 29.63
CA ALA A 423 3.71 -15.81 29.22
C ALA A 423 3.61 -16.04 27.70
N ILE A 424 4.34 -15.27 26.89
CA ILE A 424 4.31 -15.40 25.42
C ILE A 424 5.38 -16.39 24.97
N GLN A 425 4.95 -17.54 24.42
CA GLN A 425 5.85 -18.56 23.90
C GLN A 425 5.84 -18.60 22.36
N ALA A 426 6.90 -19.15 21.78
CA ALA A 426 7.04 -19.29 20.32
C ALA A 426 5.90 -20.10 19.67
N SER A 427 5.33 -21.07 20.40
CA SER A 427 4.18 -21.87 19.94
C SER A 427 2.95 -21.02 19.66
N ASP A 428 2.74 -19.97 20.44
CA ASP A 428 1.49 -19.20 20.48
C ASP A 428 1.45 -18.20 19.30
N LEU A 429 2.63 -17.82 18.79
CA LEU A 429 2.79 -16.85 17.71
C LEU A 429 2.64 -17.45 16.31
N LYS A 430 2.59 -18.78 16.17
CA LYS A 430 2.45 -19.46 14.89
C LYS A 430 1.17 -19.05 14.15
N THR A 431 0.06 -18.92 14.89
CA THR A 431 -1.22 -18.47 14.31
C THR A 431 -1.16 -17.01 13.89
N SER A 432 -0.51 -16.14 14.69
CA SER A 432 -0.33 -14.73 14.35
C SER A 432 0.50 -14.55 13.09
N PHE A 433 1.59 -15.30 12.92
CA PHE A 433 2.41 -15.26 11.70
C PHE A 433 1.59 -15.59 10.44
N LYS A 434 0.72 -16.60 10.52
CA LYS A 434 -0.15 -17.02 9.40
C LYS A 434 -1.03 -15.88 8.91
N TRP A 435 -1.46 -14.97 9.78
CA TRP A 435 -2.26 -13.79 9.44
C TRP A 435 -1.42 -12.57 9.04
N LEU A 436 -0.34 -12.31 9.77
CA LEU A 436 0.40 -11.04 9.75
C LEU A 436 1.60 -11.05 8.80
N ARG A 437 1.91 -12.16 8.13
CA ARG A 437 2.94 -12.19 7.08
C ARG A 437 2.63 -11.17 5.97
N GLY A 438 3.66 -10.51 5.46
CA GLY A 438 3.53 -9.45 4.45
C GLY A 438 4.20 -8.16 4.90
N ARG A 439 3.56 -7.02 4.64
CA ARG A 439 4.13 -5.70 4.95
C ARG A 439 4.36 -5.48 6.45
N HIS A 440 5.41 -4.71 6.76
CA HIS A 440 5.86 -4.42 8.13
C HIS A 440 4.78 -3.87 9.06
N ARG A 441 3.84 -3.07 8.55
CA ARG A 441 2.76 -2.47 9.36
C ARG A 441 1.89 -3.50 10.09
N PHE A 442 1.67 -4.69 9.52
CA PHE A 442 0.87 -5.73 10.17
C PHE A 442 1.52 -6.20 11.47
N THR A 443 2.77 -6.64 11.38
CA THR A 443 3.57 -7.08 12.52
C THR A 443 3.81 -5.94 13.51
N ALA A 444 4.11 -4.73 13.03
CA ALA A 444 4.36 -3.60 13.91
C ALA A 444 3.13 -3.25 14.77
N THR A 445 1.95 -3.16 14.16
CA THR A 445 0.70 -2.87 14.89
C THR A 445 0.41 -3.95 15.95
N PHE A 446 0.63 -5.21 15.60
CA PHE A 446 0.44 -6.33 16.53
C PHE A 446 1.40 -6.26 17.73
N ILE A 447 2.68 -5.98 17.49
CA ILE A 447 3.67 -5.82 18.56
C ILE A 447 3.34 -4.61 19.45
N GLU A 448 2.93 -3.48 18.87
CA GLU A 448 2.53 -2.29 19.64
C GLU A 448 1.37 -2.59 20.61
N ASP A 449 0.39 -3.40 20.19
CA ASP A 449 -0.71 -3.84 21.06
C ASP A 449 -0.27 -4.81 22.16
N LEU A 450 0.66 -5.74 21.86
CA LEU A 450 1.23 -6.66 22.85
C LEU A 450 2.02 -5.92 23.94
N ILE A 451 2.85 -4.97 23.54
CA ILE A 451 3.67 -4.16 24.47
C ILE A 451 2.77 -3.31 25.38
N SER A 452 1.59 -2.93 24.87
CA SER A 452 0.56 -2.24 25.65
C SER A 452 -0.19 -3.15 26.63
N GLY A 453 0.19 -4.43 26.74
CA GLY A 453 -0.38 -5.39 27.69
C GLY A 453 -1.57 -6.19 27.15
N THR A 454 -1.85 -6.12 25.84
CA THR A 454 -2.90 -6.93 25.21
C THR A 454 -2.44 -8.39 25.09
N SER A 455 -3.34 -9.37 25.28
CA SER A 455 -3.04 -10.78 24.99
C SER A 455 -2.81 -11.02 23.50
N ILE A 456 -2.16 -12.14 23.15
CA ILE A 456 -1.89 -12.54 21.75
C ILE A 456 -3.17 -12.59 20.92
N ASP A 457 -4.21 -13.26 21.42
CA ASP A 457 -5.47 -13.43 20.70
C ASP A 457 -6.18 -12.08 20.48
N SER A 458 -6.24 -11.24 21.52
CA SER A 458 -6.89 -9.94 21.42
C SER A 458 -6.10 -8.96 20.54
N ALA A 459 -4.75 -9.00 20.56
CA ALA A 459 -3.93 -8.18 19.68
C ALA A 459 -4.09 -8.62 18.21
N LEU A 460 -4.17 -9.93 17.95
CA LEU A 460 -4.43 -10.45 16.62
C LEU A 460 -5.84 -10.06 16.13
N GLU A 461 -6.85 -10.18 16.97
CA GLU A 461 -8.22 -9.79 16.66
C GLU A 461 -8.32 -8.28 16.36
N LYS A 462 -7.67 -7.43 17.16
CA LYS A 462 -7.58 -5.98 16.89
C LYS A 462 -6.93 -5.69 15.54
N ALA A 463 -5.83 -6.36 15.22
CA ALA A 463 -5.17 -6.22 13.93
C ALA A 463 -6.10 -6.64 12.77
N GLN A 464 -6.78 -7.78 12.90
CA GLN A 464 -7.75 -8.25 11.92
C GLN A 464 -8.90 -7.26 11.73
N ASN A 465 -9.52 -6.79 12.81
CA ASN A 465 -10.62 -5.82 12.77
C ASN A 465 -10.19 -4.51 12.12
N ARG A 466 -8.99 -3.99 12.45
CA ARG A 466 -8.45 -2.78 11.83
C ARG A 466 -8.28 -2.88 10.31
N PHE A 467 -7.86 -4.04 9.81
CA PHE A 467 -7.59 -4.22 8.38
C PHE A 467 -8.76 -4.81 7.58
N LEU A 468 -9.73 -5.45 8.25
CA LEU A 468 -10.86 -6.16 7.63
C LEU A 468 -12.23 -5.58 7.98
N SER A 469 -12.32 -4.48 8.74
CA SER A 469 -13.60 -3.84 9.05
C SER A 469 -14.32 -3.37 7.78
N ASP A 470 -15.64 -3.50 7.73
CA ASP A 470 -16.50 -2.93 6.70
C ASP A 470 -16.88 -1.46 6.98
N VAL A 471 -16.66 -0.98 8.21
CA VAL A 471 -17.00 0.38 8.66
C VAL A 471 -15.87 1.37 8.37
N GLU A 472 -14.62 0.95 8.52
CA GLU A 472 -13.47 1.84 8.33
C GLU A 472 -13.08 1.96 6.85
N GLU A 473 -13.18 3.16 6.27
CA GLU A 473 -12.72 3.42 4.88
C GLU A 473 -11.24 3.06 4.65
N SER A 474 -10.42 3.11 5.70
CA SER A 474 -8.97 2.84 5.60
C SER A 474 -8.61 1.35 5.53
N SER A 475 -9.55 0.49 5.91
CA SER A 475 -9.42 -0.98 5.86
C SER A 475 -9.40 -1.49 4.41
N PHE A 476 -9.11 -2.78 4.21
CA PHE A 476 -9.19 -3.37 2.88
C PHE A 476 -10.64 -3.46 2.38
N ILE A 477 -11.61 -3.84 3.22
CA ILE A 477 -13.01 -3.94 2.79
C ILE A 477 -13.60 -2.56 2.49
N GLY A 478 -13.31 -1.56 3.33
CA GLY A 478 -13.70 -0.16 3.08
C GLY A 478 -13.16 0.36 1.75
N LYS A 479 -11.89 0.08 1.43
CA LYS A 479 -11.30 0.42 0.13
C LYS A 479 -11.96 -0.31 -1.04
N LEU A 480 -12.28 -1.59 -0.90
CA LEU A 480 -12.97 -2.35 -1.95
C LEU A 480 -14.38 -1.80 -2.20
N THR A 481 -15.08 -1.39 -1.15
CA THR A 481 -16.39 -0.74 -1.23
C THR A 481 -16.29 0.61 -1.96
N SER A 482 -15.26 1.40 -1.66
CA SER A 482 -14.98 2.65 -2.38
C SER A 482 -14.67 2.39 -3.87
N LEU A 483 -13.80 1.41 -4.15
CA LEU A 483 -13.44 1.02 -5.52
C LEU A 483 -14.64 0.55 -6.34
N GLN A 484 -15.60 -0.15 -5.73
CA GLN A 484 -16.83 -0.58 -6.40
C GLN A 484 -17.62 0.60 -6.95
N SER A 485 -17.58 1.74 -6.26
CA SER A 485 -18.31 2.95 -6.65
C SER A 485 -17.53 3.77 -7.69
N TYR A 486 -16.21 3.90 -7.54
CA TYR A 486 -15.42 4.87 -8.31
C TYR A 486 -14.51 4.27 -9.40
N GLN A 487 -14.08 3.01 -9.25
CA GLN A 487 -13.11 2.36 -10.16
C GLN A 487 -13.40 0.86 -10.34
N PRO A 488 -14.59 0.48 -10.89
CA PRO A 488 -14.99 -0.92 -11.02
C PRO A 488 -14.01 -1.76 -11.86
N GLN A 489 -13.32 -1.14 -12.83
CA GLN A 489 -12.29 -1.81 -13.62
C GLN A 489 -11.09 -2.27 -12.78
N VAL A 490 -10.67 -1.51 -11.77
CA VAL A 490 -9.55 -1.89 -10.87
C VAL A 490 -10.01 -3.01 -9.95
N LEU A 491 -11.24 -2.91 -9.45
CA LEU A 491 -11.86 -3.93 -8.63
C LEU A 491 -11.94 -5.28 -9.36
N GLN A 492 -12.24 -5.26 -10.66
CA GLN A 492 -12.25 -6.46 -11.49
C GLN A 492 -10.85 -7.09 -11.61
N VAL A 493 -9.81 -6.29 -11.88
CA VAL A 493 -8.41 -6.79 -11.90
C VAL A 493 -8.03 -7.36 -10.55
N PHE A 494 -8.42 -6.72 -9.44
CA PHE A 494 -8.17 -7.23 -8.09
C PHE A 494 -8.88 -8.57 -7.83
N LYS A 495 -10.13 -8.71 -8.26
CA LYS A 495 -10.91 -9.95 -8.15
C LYS A 495 -10.22 -11.10 -8.88
N GLU A 496 -9.78 -10.85 -10.12
CA GLU A 496 -9.05 -11.81 -10.93
C GLU A 496 -7.70 -12.18 -10.32
N ALA A 497 -6.92 -11.19 -9.86
CA ALA A 497 -5.64 -11.39 -9.18
C ALA A 497 -5.81 -12.27 -7.93
N SER A 498 -6.75 -11.90 -7.06
CA SER A 498 -7.01 -12.59 -5.80
C SER A 498 -7.44 -14.04 -6.04
N ALA A 499 -8.32 -14.28 -7.00
CA ALA A 499 -8.74 -15.65 -7.34
C ALA A 499 -7.58 -16.46 -7.93
N SER A 500 -6.76 -15.87 -8.80
CA SER A 500 -5.58 -16.52 -9.37
C SER A 500 -4.56 -16.88 -8.31
N THR A 501 -4.29 -15.98 -7.38
CA THR A 501 -3.38 -16.25 -6.28
C THR A 501 -3.95 -17.30 -5.33
N LEU A 502 -5.24 -17.24 -4.97
CA LEU A 502 -5.89 -18.27 -4.16
C LEU A 502 -5.85 -19.64 -4.83
N LEU A 503 -6.06 -19.71 -6.14
CA LEU A 503 -6.07 -20.98 -6.88
C LEU A 503 -4.68 -21.55 -7.08
N VAL A 504 -3.71 -20.76 -7.54
CA VAL A 504 -2.43 -21.28 -8.04
C VAL A 504 -1.20 -20.46 -7.63
N GLY A 505 -1.36 -19.39 -6.84
CA GLY A 505 -0.24 -18.58 -6.37
C GLY A 505 0.33 -17.58 -7.38
N GLU A 506 -0.35 -17.37 -8.51
CA GLU A 506 0.11 -16.56 -9.65
C GLU A 506 0.03 -15.05 -9.36
N ALA A 507 1.05 -14.32 -9.84
CA ALA A 507 1.13 -12.86 -9.81
C ALA A 507 0.74 -12.27 -11.17
N ILE A 508 0.26 -11.03 -11.19
CA ILE A 508 0.03 -10.30 -12.45
C ILE A 508 1.33 -9.62 -12.85
N ILE A 509 1.74 -9.81 -14.10
CA ILE A 509 2.86 -9.06 -14.69
C ILE A 509 2.36 -7.66 -14.96
N MET A 510 3.08 -6.65 -14.48
CA MET A 510 2.73 -5.27 -14.76
C MET A 510 2.76 -5.03 -16.26
N LYS A 511 1.59 -4.77 -16.84
CA LYS A 511 1.46 -4.39 -18.25
C LYS A 511 0.61 -3.14 -18.40
N ASP A 512 -0.33 -2.92 -17.49
CA ASP A 512 -1.28 -1.82 -17.57
C ASP A 512 -1.30 -0.94 -16.31
N LYS A 513 -1.78 0.29 -16.48
CA LYS A 513 -1.99 1.25 -15.37
C LYS A 513 -2.83 0.66 -14.23
N LYS A 514 -3.81 -0.20 -14.55
CA LYS A 514 -4.73 -0.82 -13.58
C LYS A 514 -3.99 -1.71 -12.56
N ASP A 515 -2.94 -2.40 -13.00
CA ASP A 515 -2.14 -3.27 -12.12
C ASP A 515 -1.46 -2.46 -11.01
N LEU A 516 -1.01 -1.26 -11.36
CA LEU A 516 -0.36 -0.35 -10.42
C LEU A 516 -1.38 0.42 -9.54
N GLU A 517 -2.67 0.47 -9.94
CA GLU A 517 -3.75 1.04 -9.11
C GLU A 517 -4.01 0.14 -7.89
N LEU A 518 -3.87 -1.18 -8.04
CA LEU A 518 -3.93 -2.11 -6.91
C LEU A 518 -2.92 -1.76 -5.81
N MET A 519 -1.69 -1.43 -6.20
CA MET A 519 -0.65 -1.00 -5.27
C MET A 519 -0.96 0.31 -4.56
N THR A 520 -1.52 1.28 -5.29
CA THR A 520 -1.88 2.61 -4.77
C THR A 520 -2.92 2.51 -3.67
N HIS A 521 -3.87 1.57 -3.82
CA HIS A 521 -4.86 1.24 -2.79
C HIS A 521 -4.31 0.32 -1.69
N GLY A 522 -3.10 -0.20 -1.84
CA GLY A 522 -2.46 -1.11 -0.90
C GLY A 522 -3.07 -2.51 -0.91
N LEU A 523 -3.63 -2.93 -2.05
CA LEU A 523 -4.24 -4.23 -2.29
C LEU A 523 -3.28 -5.24 -2.96
N ALA A 524 -2.09 -4.82 -3.35
CA ALA A 524 -1.09 -5.70 -3.95
C ALA A 524 0.31 -5.17 -3.69
N MET A 525 1.29 -6.07 -3.58
CA MET A 525 2.72 -5.75 -3.42
C MET A 525 3.41 -5.75 -4.79
N MET A 526 4.43 -4.91 -4.95
CA MET A 526 5.33 -4.97 -6.12
C MET A 526 6.60 -5.70 -5.72
N GLU A 527 7.03 -6.58 -6.61
CA GLU A 527 8.24 -7.40 -6.48
C GLU A 527 9.03 -7.31 -7.78
N GLU A 528 10.35 -7.33 -7.65
CA GLU A 528 11.27 -7.37 -8.78
C GLU A 528 11.73 -8.81 -8.99
N GLU A 529 11.54 -9.33 -10.20
CA GLU A 529 11.97 -10.68 -10.58
C GLU A 529 12.76 -10.60 -11.90
N GLY A 530 14.08 -10.49 -11.77
CA GLY A 530 14.95 -10.10 -12.89
C GLY A 530 14.66 -8.65 -13.28
N ASP A 531 14.55 -8.37 -14.58
CA ASP A 531 14.25 -7.02 -15.09
C ASP A 531 12.74 -6.70 -15.15
N VAL A 532 11.89 -7.58 -14.60
CA VAL A 532 10.43 -7.45 -14.68
C VAL A 532 9.84 -7.14 -13.31
N LEU A 533 9.06 -6.06 -13.24
CA LEU A 533 8.24 -5.75 -12.08
C LEU A 533 6.93 -6.54 -12.14
N ARG A 534 6.61 -7.22 -11.05
CA ARG A 534 5.39 -8.00 -10.88
C ARG A 534 4.56 -7.42 -9.74
N VAL A 535 3.24 -7.47 -9.90
CA VAL A 535 2.28 -7.09 -8.85
C VAL A 535 1.62 -8.35 -8.33
N ARG A 536 1.73 -8.59 -7.02
CA ARG A 536 1.30 -9.83 -6.39
C ARG A 536 0.34 -9.57 -5.23
N VAL A 537 -0.78 -10.30 -5.21
CA VAL A 537 -1.78 -10.28 -4.14
C VAL A 537 -1.62 -11.56 -3.31
N TYR A 538 -0.78 -11.56 -2.29
CA TYR A 538 -0.49 -12.78 -1.50
C TYR A 538 -0.64 -12.62 0.01
N GLU A 539 -0.80 -11.39 0.47
CA GLU A 539 -0.88 -11.07 1.89
C GLU A 539 -2.20 -11.64 2.46
N PRO A 540 -2.16 -12.42 3.56
CA PRO A 540 -3.34 -13.11 4.06
C PRO A 540 -4.52 -12.20 4.38
N LEU A 541 -4.27 -11.05 5.02
CA LEU A 541 -5.32 -10.06 5.31
C LEU A 541 -5.95 -9.50 4.03
N VAL A 542 -5.16 -9.29 2.97
CA VAL A 542 -5.69 -8.78 1.69
C VAL A 542 -6.52 -9.84 0.99
N LEU A 543 -6.03 -11.08 0.94
CA LEU A 543 -6.76 -12.21 0.37
C LEU A 543 -8.04 -12.53 1.15
N GLU A 544 -8.01 -12.40 2.48
CA GLU A 544 -9.19 -12.59 3.31
C GLU A 544 -10.24 -11.49 3.08
N ALA A 545 -9.81 -10.24 2.91
CA ALA A 545 -10.71 -9.16 2.49
C ALA A 545 -11.35 -9.46 1.13
N ALA A 546 -10.59 -9.95 0.15
CA ALA A 546 -11.12 -10.35 -1.15
C ALA A 546 -12.13 -11.50 -1.03
N LYS A 547 -11.84 -12.51 -0.20
CA LYS A 547 -12.75 -13.64 0.07
C LYS A 547 -14.09 -13.17 0.63
N LYS A 548 -14.05 -12.29 1.64
CA LYS A 548 -15.26 -11.74 2.27
C LYS A 548 -16.03 -10.85 1.30
N PHE A 549 -15.34 -9.96 0.59
CA PHE A 549 -15.98 -8.93 -0.24
C PHE A 549 -16.61 -9.50 -1.52
N PHE A 550 -15.94 -10.42 -2.22
CA PHE A 550 -16.47 -11.01 -3.46
C PHE A 550 -17.09 -12.39 -3.26
N GLU A 551 -17.22 -12.85 -2.02
CA GLU A 551 -17.66 -14.21 -1.70
C GLU A 551 -16.81 -15.27 -2.43
N LEU A 552 -15.48 -15.07 -2.50
CA LEU A 552 -14.56 -15.95 -3.24
C LEU A 552 -14.44 -17.37 -2.65
N ALA A 553 -15.24 -17.72 -1.64
CA ALA A 553 -15.53 -19.12 -1.36
C ALA A 553 -16.11 -19.83 -2.61
N ASN A 554 -16.79 -19.08 -3.49
CA ASN A 554 -17.30 -19.55 -4.78
C ASN A 554 -16.40 -19.14 -5.96
N LEU A 555 -15.17 -19.69 -5.98
CA LEU A 555 -14.13 -19.51 -7.01
C LEU A 555 -14.64 -19.71 -8.46
N GLU A 556 -15.71 -20.46 -8.61
CA GLU A 556 -16.41 -20.72 -9.86
C GLU A 556 -16.83 -19.44 -10.59
N SER A 557 -17.34 -18.43 -9.88
CA SER A 557 -17.83 -17.18 -10.48
C SER A 557 -16.70 -16.37 -11.15
N VAL A 558 -15.52 -16.36 -10.53
CA VAL A 558 -14.34 -15.67 -11.06
C VAL A 558 -13.81 -16.40 -12.28
N TYR A 559 -13.79 -17.73 -12.24
CA TYR A 559 -13.38 -18.53 -13.37
C TYR A 559 -14.28 -18.35 -14.59
N ARG A 560 -15.61 -18.44 -14.40
CA ARG A 560 -16.58 -18.22 -15.50
C ARG A 560 -16.37 -16.87 -16.17
N THR A 561 -16.12 -15.84 -15.35
CA THR A 561 -15.83 -14.49 -15.84
C THR A 561 -14.54 -14.47 -16.67
N ARG A 562 -13.44 -15.02 -16.14
CA ARG A 562 -12.13 -15.02 -16.82
C ARG A 562 -12.14 -15.84 -18.11
N MET A 563 -12.72 -17.02 -18.09
CA MET A 563 -12.91 -17.83 -19.30
C MET A 563 -13.80 -17.14 -20.32
N GLY A 564 -14.87 -16.46 -19.86
CA GLY A 564 -15.75 -15.66 -20.71
C GLY A 564 -15.00 -14.54 -21.45
N ILE A 565 -14.04 -13.89 -20.79
CA ILE A 565 -13.16 -12.87 -21.39
C ILE A 565 -12.18 -13.51 -22.38
N LEU A 566 -11.62 -14.67 -22.03
CA LEU A 566 -10.60 -15.37 -22.82
C LEU A 566 -11.18 -16.29 -23.90
N VAL A 567 -12.50 -16.29 -24.16
CA VAL A 567 -13.10 -17.19 -25.16
C VAL A 567 -12.45 -17.04 -26.54
N SER A 568 -12.05 -15.82 -26.92
CA SER A 568 -11.34 -15.56 -28.18
C SER A 568 -9.84 -15.88 -28.14
N ASP A 569 -9.26 -16.08 -26.95
CA ASP A 569 -7.86 -16.48 -26.75
C ASP A 569 -7.81 -17.97 -26.34
N GLN A 570 -7.62 -18.84 -27.35
CA GLN A 570 -7.53 -20.29 -27.13
C GLN A 570 -6.40 -20.67 -26.15
N SER A 571 -5.30 -19.91 -26.13
CA SER A 571 -4.17 -20.18 -25.23
C SER A 571 -4.53 -19.81 -23.79
N GLY A 572 -5.00 -18.59 -23.57
CA GLY A 572 -5.40 -18.10 -22.26
C GLY A 572 -6.56 -18.89 -21.64
N SER A 573 -7.55 -19.28 -22.44
CA SER A 573 -8.67 -20.13 -21.98
C SER A 573 -8.20 -21.54 -21.60
N GLY A 574 -7.28 -22.12 -22.37
CA GLY A 574 -6.65 -23.41 -22.05
C GLY A 574 -5.91 -23.37 -20.71
N THR A 575 -5.02 -22.41 -20.52
CA THR A 575 -4.27 -22.25 -19.26
C THR A 575 -5.19 -21.99 -18.06
N THR A 576 -6.29 -21.26 -18.26
CA THR A 576 -7.26 -21.02 -17.18
C THR A 576 -7.99 -22.33 -16.82
N TRP A 577 -8.36 -23.13 -17.82
CA TRP A 577 -8.98 -24.45 -17.62
C TRP A 577 -8.09 -25.43 -16.86
N GLU A 578 -6.82 -25.54 -17.25
CA GLU A 578 -5.81 -26.36 -16.58
C GLU A 578 -5.76 -26.11 -15.07
N LYS A 579 -5.87 -24.82 -14.68
CA LYS A 579 -5.83 -24.37 -13.27
C LYS A 579 -7.13 -24.64 -12.50
N LEU A 580 -8.28 -24.72 -13.18
CA LEU A 580 -9.58 -24.94 -12.53
C LEU A 580 -9.86 -26.42 -12.26
N VAL A 581 -9.59 -27.29 -13.23
CA VAL A 581 -10.01 -28.71 -13.15
C VAL A 581 -9.56 -29.38 -11.85
N PRO A 582 -8.31 -29.23 -11.36
CA PRO A 582 -7.91 -29.79 -10.06
C PRO A 582 -8.82 -29.39 -8.90
N TRP A 583 -9.26 -28.13 -8.88
CA TRP A 583 -10.15 -27.61 -7.84
C TRP A 583 -11.54 -28.25 -7.91
N HIS A 584 -12.10 -28.44 -9.11
CA HIS A 584 -13.38 -29.14 -9.27
C HIS A 584 -13.29 -30.62 -8.88
N LEU A 585 -12.22 -31.31 -9.31
CA LEU A 585 -12.00 -32.71 -8.93
C LEU A 585 -11.89 -32.84 -7.41
N TRP A 586 -11.23 -31.89 -6.73
CA TRP A 586 -11.22 -31.86 -5.27
C TRP A 586 -12.62 -31.68 -4.68
N LYS A 587 -13.37 -30.66 -5.12
CA LYS A 587 -14.71 -30.34 -4.60
C LYS A 587 -15.69 -31.52 -4.75
N VAL A 588 -15.65 -32.20 -5.89
CA VAL A 588 -16.66 -33.20 -6.29
C VAL A 588 -16.22 -34.64 -6.05
N LEU A 589 -14.93 -34.97 -6.17
CA LEU A 589 -14.45 -36.36 -6.07
C LEU A 589 -13.59 -36.61 -4.83
N PHE A 590 -12.64 -35.71 -4.56
CA PHE A 590 -11.61 -35.92 -3.53
C PHE A 590 -11.84 -35.06 -2.29
N ASN A 591 -13.09 -34.90 -1.88
CA ASN A 591 -13.49 -34.06 -0.75
C ASN A 591 -13.52 -34.82 0.60
N GLY A 592 -13.21 -36.12 0.61
CA GLY A 592 -13.28 -36.96 1.81
C GLY A 592 -14.69 -37.30 2.29
N GLN A 593 -15.74 -36.96 1.52
CA GLN A 593 -17.13 -37.28 1.85
C GLN A 593 -17.67 -38.41 0.96
N ILE A 594 -17.25 -38.42 -0.30
CA ILE A 594 -17.70 -39.42 -1.28
C ILE A 594 -16.77 -40.63 -1.24
N ARG A 595 -17.38 -41.82 -1.18
CA ARG A 595 -16.65 -43.09 -1.35
C ARG A 595 -16.35 -43.30 -2.83
N VAL A 596 -15.08 -43.27 -3.21
CA VAL A 596 -14.67 -43.27 -4.62
C VAL A 596 -15.14 -44.52 -5.35
N GLU A 597 -15.16 -45.69 -4.71
CA GLU A 597 -15.62 -46.95 -5.29
C GLU A 597 -17.11 -46.95 -5.70
N ASN A 598 -17.91 -46.05 -5.14
CA ASN A 598 -19.32 -45.90 -5.49
C ASN A 598 -19.53 -44.85 -6.61
N HIS A 599 -18.51 -44.05 -6.90
CA HIS A 599 -18.61 -42.98 -7.88
C HIS A 599 -18.62 -43.53 -9.31
N LEU A 600 -19.41 -42.92 -10.22
CA LEU A 600 -19.58 -43.38 -11.61
C LEU A 600 -18.27 -43.60 -12.37
N LEU A 601 -17.25 -42.80 -12.07
CA LEU A 601 -15.92 -42.89 -12.68
C LEU A 601 -15.11 -44.12 -12.24
N PHE A 602 -15.32 -44.61 -11.02
CA PHE A 602 -14.49 -45.66 -10.42
C PHE A 602 -15.26 -46.95 -10.10
N LYS A 603 -16.60 -46.94 -10.10
CA LYS A 603 -17.42 -48.11 -9.74
C LYS A 603 -17.16 -49.36 -10.59
N ASN A 604 -16.69 -49.16 -11.82
CA ASN A 604 -16.36 -50.25 -12.74
C ASN A 604 -14.84 -50.51 -12.81
N LEU A 605 -14.05 -49.84 -11.96
CA LEU A 605 -12.60 -49.99 -11.90
C LEU A 605 -12.19 -50.85 -10.72
N ASN A 606 -11.41 -51.89 -11.01
CA ASN A 606 -10.74 -52.64 -9.97
C ASN A 606 -9.34 -52.04 -9.74
N ILE A 607 -9.26 -51.07 -8.83
CA ILE A 607 -8.00 -50.47 -8.36
C ILE A 607 -7.76 -50.96 -6.93
N PRO A 608 -6.83 -51.90 -6.69
CA PRO A 608 -6.56 -52.42 -5.36
C PRO A 608 -6.25 -51.30 -4.37
N ASN A 609 -6.83 -51.38 -3.17
CA ASN A 609 -6.65 -50.45 -2.05
C ASN A 609 -7.09 -48.99 -2.28
N PHE A 610 -7.48 -48.58 -3.49
CA PHE A 610 -8.03 -47.25 -3.77
C PHE A 610 -9.55 -47.22 -3.55
N LYS A 611 -9.95 -47.12 -2.28
CA LYS A 611 -11.35 -47.10 -1.85
C LYS A 611 -11.55 -46.22 -0.63
N GLY A 612 -12.81 -45.93 -0.32
CA GLY A 612 -13.23 -45.14 0.81
C GLY A 612 -13.30 -43.64 0.51
N PRO A 613 -13.44 -42.83 1.57
CA PRO A 613 -13.53 -41.37 1.45
C PRO A 613 -12.16 -40.77 1.14
N VAL A 614 -11.78 -40.79 -0.14
CA VAL A 614 -10.51 -40.22 -0.60
C VAL A 614 -10.56 -38.70 -0.48
N SER A 615 -9.50 -38.12 0.07
CA SER A 615 -9.31 -36.68 0.18
C SER A 615 -8.00 -36.27 -0.48
N LEU A 616 -7.76 -34.97 -0.64
CA LEU A 616 -6.39 -34.50 -0.90
C LEU A 616 -5.51 -34.81 0.31
N HIS A 617 -4.25 -35.13 0.07
CA HIS A 617 -3.26 -35.21 1.12
C HIS A 617 -2.96 -33.81 1.64
N LEU A 618 -3.76 -33.41 2.63
CA LEU A 618 -3.63 -32.14 3.32
C LEU A 618 -2.60 -32.27 4.44
N PRO A 619 -1.85 -31.21 4.76
CA PRO A 619 -1.20 -31.13 6.05
C PRO A 619 -2.25 -31.28 7.17
N ALA A 620 -1.86 -31.92 8.27
CA ALA A 620 -2.70 -32.14 9.45
C ALA A 620 -3.29 -30.84 10.05
N ASP A 621 -2.78 -29.68 9.64
CA ASP A 621 -3.25 -28.36 10.00
C ASP A 621 -3.94 -27.66 8.80
N LYS A 622 -5.27 -27.69 8.81
CA LYS A 622 -6.20 -26.62 8.35
C LYS A 622 -6.56 -26.50 6.86
N ASP A 623 -7.85 -26.68 6.60
CA ASP A 623 -8.61 -26.02 5.52
C ASP A 623 -8.87 -24.51 5.78
N ASN A 624 -8.46 -23.98 6.94
CA ASN A 624 -8.78 -22.62 7.43
C ASN A 624 -7.56 -21.70 7.61
N LEU A 625 -6.48 -21.90 6.84
CA LEU A 625 -5.34 -20.98 6.88
C LEU A 625 -5.66 -19.70 6.06
N PRO A 626 -5.54 -18.51 6.67
CA PRO A 626 -5.74 -17.25 5.97
C PRO A 626 -4.71 -17.12 4.84
N GLY A 627 -5.18 -16.75 3.63
CA GLY A 627 -4.32 -16.65 2.45
C GLY A 627 -3.65 -17.96 1.99
N ALA A 628 -4.14 -19.13 2.41
CA ALA A 628 -3.69 -20.41 1.83
C ALA A 628 -4.06 -20.49 0.36
N THR A 629 -3.11 -20.96 -0.46
CA THR A 629 -3.35 -21.23 -1.88
C THR A 629 -3.71 -22.69 -2.08
N TYR A 630 -4.64 -22.95 -2.98
CA TYR A 630 -5.00 -24.31 -3.36
C TYR A 630 -3.89 -24.97 -4.18
N GLY A 631 -3.12 -24.18 -4.93
CA GLY A 631 -2.12 -24.66 -5.87
C GLY A 631 -0.83 -23.86 -5.85
N GLN A 632 0.23 -24.47 -6.39
CA GLN A 632 1.54 -23.87 -6.58
C GLN A 632 2.03 -24.11 -8.01
N VAL A 633 2.28 -23.04 -8.76
CA VAL A 633 2.96 -23.13 -10.07
C VAL A 633 4.46 -23.32 -9.87
N SER A 634 5.08 -24.10 -10.76
CA SER A 634 6.52 -24.29 -10.76
C SER A 634 7.26 -22.97 -10.98
N THR A 635 8.38 -22.82 -10.29
CA THR A 635 9.28 -21.67 -10.42
C THR A 635 10.72 -22.17 -10.46
N PRO A 636 11.70 -21.35 -10.90
CA PRO A 636 13.11 -21.74 -10.87
C PRO A 636 13.62 -22.16 -9.47
N LYS A 637 12.98 -21.66 -8.41
CA LYS A 637 13.32 -21.97 -7.02
C LYS A 637 12.48 -23.10 -6.41
N PHE A 638 11.42 -23.55 -7.08
CA PHE A 638 10.46 -24.51 -6.54
C PHE A 638 9.86 -25.36 -7.66
N THR A 639 10.45 -26.54 -7.88
CA THR A 639 10.11 -27.47 -8.97
C THR A 639 9.22 -28.63 -8.49
N LEU A 640 8.72 -29.46 -9.43
CA LEU A 640 7.93 -30.65 -9.08
C LEU A 640 8.71 -31.60 -8.18
N SER A 641 10.01 -31.78 -8.44
CA SER A 641 10.88 -32.59 -7.61
C SER A 641 10.84 -32.11 -6.14
N HIS A 642 10.97 -30.81 -5.91
CA HIS A 642 10.92 -30.24 -4.56
C HIS A 642 9.53 -30.40 -3.91
N TYR A 643 8.46 -30.22 -4.69
CA TYR A 643 7.10 -30.47 -4.20
C TYR A 643 6.88 -31.93 -3.77
N LEU A 644 7.39 -32.90 -4.54
CA LEU A 644 7.29 -34.32 -4.20
C LEU A 644 8.07 -34.69 -2.92
N ASP A 645 9.17 -33.98 -2.60
CA ASP A 645 9.85 -34.17 -1.31
C ASP A 645 8.93 -33.80 -0.14
N GLN A 646 8.18 -32.70 -0.26
CA GLN A 646 7.23 -32.27 0.76
C GLN A 646 6.07 -33.27 0.92
N VAL A 647 5.60 -33.86 -0.18
CA VAL A 647 4.55 -34.90 -0.14
C VAL A 647 5.07 -36.19 0.51
N LEU A 648 6.34 -36.54 0.29
CA LEU A 648 6.93 -37.78 0.80
C LEU A 648 7.46 -37.67 2.25
N LEU A 649 7.75 -36.45 2.73
CA LEU A 649 8.35 -36.20 4.05
C LEU A 649 7.45 -35.24 4.87
N PRO A 650 6.41 -35.75 5.55
CA PRO A 650 5.49 -34.93 6.35
C PRO A 650 6.16 -34.14 7.48
N THR A 651 7.37 -34.56 7.90
CA THR A 651 8.07 -34.03 9.08
C THR A 651 8.99 -32.83 8.77
N LEU A 652 9.23 -32.48 7.50
CA LEU A 652 10.32 -31.56 7.09
C LEU A 652 9.87 -30.24 6.48
N THR A 653 8.71 -29.72 6.91
CA THR A 653 7.92 -28.60 6.33
C THR A 653 6.85 -29.12 5.37
N ASN A 654 5.62 -29.08 5.88
CA ASN A 654 4.39 -29.46 5.18
C ASN A 654 4.30 -28.87 3.76
N PRO A 655 3.71 -29.60 2.78
CA PRO A 655 3.51 -29.07 1.44
C PRO A 655 2.69 -27.77 1.48
N ARG A 656 3.20 -26.73 0.82
CA ARG A 656 2.60 -25.38 0.85
C ARG A 656 1.28 -25.26 0.07
N ALA A 657 0.99 -26.21 -0.84
CA ALA A 657 -0.16 -26.16 -1.74
C ALA A 657 -0.78 -27.54 -1.95
N LYS A 658 -2.12 -27.57 -2.16
CA LYS A 658 -2.90 -28.80 -2.38
C LYS A 658 -2.72 -29.42 -3.76
N PHE A 659 -2.37 -28.59 -4.75
CA PHE A 659 -2.07 -28.99 -6.12
C PHE A 659 -0.71 -28.41 -6.54
N PHE A 660 -0.04 -29.07 -7.46
CA PHE A 660 1.15 -28.52 -8.09
C PHE A 660 0.95 -28.45 -9.60
N PHE A 661 1.35 -27.33 -10.21
CA PHE A 661 1.31 -27.10 -11.65
C PHE A 661 2.75 -27.08 -12.17
N PRO A 662 3.20 -28.17 -12.80
CA PRO A 662 4.53 -28.26 -13.39
C PRO A 662 4.81 -27.20 -14.47
N GLU A 663 6.09 -27.07 -14.85
CA GLU A 663 6.45 -26.22 -15.99
C GLU A 663 5.80 -26.72 -17.29
N ASN A 664 5.62 -25.82 -18.25
CA ASN A 664 5.22 -26.19 -19.61
C ASN A 664 6.15 -27.29 -20.15
N ASP A 665 5.56 -28.22 -20.92
CA ASP A 665 6.22 -29.36 -21.57
C ASP A 665 6.80 -30.44 -20.63
N SER A 666 6.58 -30.32 -19.31
CA SER A 666 6.97 -31.34 -18.34
C SER A 666 6.16 -32.65 -18.41
N GLY A 667 5.01 -32.65 -19.09
CA GLY A 667 4.07 -33.75 -19.11
C GLY A 667 2.69 -33.30 -18.62
N PRO A 668 2.33 -33.51 -17.34
CA PRO A 668 1.00 -33.27 -16.82
C PRO A 668 0.80 -31.79 -16.51
N ASP A 669 -0.45 -31.34 -16.65
CA ASP A 669 -0.84 -29.97 -16.33
C ASP A 669 -0.89 -29.77 -14.80
N ALA A 670 -1.26 -30.82 -14.05
CA ALA A 670 -1.31 -30.75 -12.59
C ALA A 670 -1.00 -32.09 -11.91
N VAL A 671 -0.52 -31.99 -10.67
CA VAL A 671 -0.23 -33.12 -9.78
C VAL A 671 -0.98 -32.94 -8.47
N LEU A 672 -1.76 -33.95 -8.08
CA LEU A 672 -2.61 -33.93 -6.89
C LEU A 672 -2.23 -35.10 -5.97
N PRO A 673 -1.68 -34.84 -4.77
CA PRO A 673 -1.47 -35.89 -3.78
C PRO A 673 -2.81 -36.20 -3.09
N LEU A 674 -3.14 -37.49 -2.99
CA LEU A 674 -4.40 -38.01 -2.44
C LEU A 674 -4.12 -38.79 -1.16
N TYR A 675 -4.98 -38.62 -0.16
CA TYR A 675 -5.01 -39.43 1.06
C TYR A 675 -6.15 -40.44 0.98
N VAL A 676 -5.79 -41.72 1.09
CA VAL A 676 -6.69 -42.87 1.03
C VAL A 676 -6.68 -43.55 2.41
N PRO A 677 -7.65 -43.24 3.29
CA PRO A 677 -7.58 -43.64 4.70
C PRO A 677 -7.65 -45.16 4.89
N GLU A 678 -8.31 -45.88 3.99
CA GLU A 678 -8.52 -47.33 4.07
C GLU A 678 -7.33 -48.16 3.54
N CYS A 679 -6.27 -47.50 3.07
CA CYS A 679 -5.02 -48.16 2.72
C CYS A 679 -4.22 -48.59 3.97
N PRO A 680 -3.39 -49.64 3.87
CA PRO A 680 -2.45 -50.01 4.94
C PRO A 680 -1.56 -48.82 5.37
N PRO A 681 -1.13 -48.76 6.65
CA PRO A 681 -0.19 -47.74 7.11
C PRO A 681 1.07 -47.70 6.22
N GLY A 682 1.48 -46.50 5.79
CA GLY A 682 2.59 -46.30 4.84
C GLY A 682 2.17 -46.30 3.36
N GLU A 683 0.97 -46.81 3.03
CA GLU A 683 0.41 -46.84 1.67
C GLU A 683 -0.68 -45.80 1.42
N GLN A 684 -1.03 -45.01 2.42
CA GLN A 684 -2.18 -44.09 2.40
C GLN A 684 -2.03 -42.89 1.46
N ILE A 685 -0.82 -42.57 1.02
CA ILE A 685 -0.57 -41.45 0.09
C ILE A 685 -0.49 -41.99 -1.34
N TRP A 686 -1.37 -41.46 -2.19
CA TRP A 686 -1.47 -41.72 -3.63
C TRP A 686 -1.19 -40.45 -4.42
N LEU A 687 -0.86 -40.58 -5.71
CA LEU A 687 -0.61 -39.44 -6.58
C LEU A 687 -1.53 -39.51 -7.81
N CYS A 688 -2.24 -38.42 -8.09
CA CYS A 688 -2.99 -38.25 -9.34
C CYS A 688 -2.23 -37.31 -10.27
N LEU A 689 -1.87 -37.82 -11.46
CA LEU A 689 -1.26 -37.07 -12.55
C LEU A 689 -2.37 -36.66 -13.52
N LEU A 690 -2.62 -35.36 -13.63
CA LEU A 690 -3.75 -34.81 -14.38
C LEU A 690 -3.26 -34.14 -15.67
N GLN A 691 -3.90 -34.51 -16.78
CA GLN A 691 -3.87 -33.76 -18.03
C GLN A 691 -5.28 -33.26 -18.33
N THR A 692 -5.40 -32.01 -18.75
CA THR A 692 -6.63 -31.39 -19.20
C THR A 692 -6.49 -30.95 -20.65
N LYS A 693 -7.60 -30.94 -21.40
CA LYS A 693 -7.66 -30.43 -22.76
C LYS A 693 -8.96 -29.68 -22.97
N LEU A 694 -8.84 -28.43 -23.41
CA LEU A 694 -9.97 -27.57 -23.78
C LEU A 694 -10.21 -27.54 -25.30
N HIS A 695 -9.14 -27.52 -26.12
CA HIS A 695 -9.19 -27.25 -27.57
C HIS A 695 -8.49 -28.33 -28.44
N HIS A 696 -8.75 -28.31 -29.76
CA HIS A 696 -8.51 -29.35 -30.79
C HIS A 696 -7.04 -29.69 -31.14
N LYS A 697 -6.02 -29.21 -30.42
CA LYS A 697 -4.62 -29.22 -30.93
C LYS A 697 -3.77 -30.47 -30.61
N VAL A 698 -4.23 -31.44 -29.82
CA VAL A 698 -3.40 -32.57 -29.37
C VAL A 698 -4.13 -33.92 -29.51
N SER A 699 -3.44 -34.95 -30.01
CA SER A 699 -4.00 -36.29 -30.15
C SER A 699 -4.24 -36.94 -28.78
N MET A 700 -5.24 -37.83 -28.68
CA MET A 700 -5.55 -38.51 -27.41
C MET A 700 -4.36 -39.35 -26.90
N GLY A 701 -3.58 -39.94 -27.82
CA GLY A 701 -2.38 -40.70 -27.47
C GLY A 701 -1.32 -39.83 -26.79
N ASP A 702 -1.10 -38.61 -27.30
CA ASP A 702 -0.15 -37.66 -26.71
C ASP A 702 -0.61 -37.18 -25.33
N ALA A 703 -1.91 -36.89 -25.17
CA ALA A 703 -2.48 -36.47 -23.88
C ALA A 703 -2.47 -37.58 -22.82
N ILE A 704 -2.55 -38.85 -23.24
CA ILE A 704 -2.34 -39.98 -22.32
C ILE A 704 -0.86 -40.07 -21.98
N ALA A 705 0.04 -40.00 -22.96
CA ALA A 705 1.48 -40.14 -22.76
C ALA A 705 2.06 -39.10 -21.78
N THR A 706 1.51 -37.89 -21.74
CA THR A 706 1.97 -36.82 -20.83
C THR A 706 1.73 -37.11 -19.35
N THR A 707 0.72 -37.94 -19.03
CA THR A 707 0.49 -38.41 -17.65
C THR A 707 1.30 -39.65 -17.29
N ASP A 708 2.08 -40.20 -18.22
CA ASP A 708 2.91 -41.38 -17.96
C ASP A 708 4.18 -40.98 -17.19
N PRO A 709 4.43 -41.55 -16.00
CA PRO A 709 5.65 -41.29 -15.24
C PRO A 709 6.96 -41.46 -16.03
N LYS A 710 6.98 -42.34 -17.05
CA LYS A 710 8.18 -42.56 -17.89
C LYS A 710 8.48 -41.42 -18.87
N HIS A 711 7.48 -40.61 -19.19
CA HIS A 711 7.60 -39.57 -20.22
C HIS A 711 7.64 -38.14 -19.65
N LEU A 712 7.47 -37.99 -18.33
CA LEU A 712 7.62 -36.70 -17.63
C LEU A 712 9.00 -36.09 -17.90
N TYR A 713 9.10 -34.80 -18.22
CA TYR A 713 10.38 -34.09 -18.46
C TYR A 713 11.31 -34.71 -19.51
N ASN A 714 10.80 -35.60 -20.37
CA ASN A 714 11.60 -36.31 -21.38
C ASN A 714 11.82 -35.47 -22.66
N LYS A 715 11.17 -34.30 -22.77
CA LYS A 715 11.40 -33.31 -23.82
C LYS A 715 12.24 -32.16 -23.23
N ASP A 716 13.16 -31.61 -24.03
CA ASP A 716 13.97 -30.40 -23.74
C ASP A 716 15.23 -30.53 -22.87
N GLY A 717 15.90 -31.68 -22.84
CA GLY A 717 17.26 -31.79 -22.26
C GLY A 717 17.33 -31.65 -20.73
N ARG A 718 16.20 -31.67 -20.03
CA ARG A 718 16.09 -31.62 -18.55
C ARG A 718 16.30 -32.99 -17.89
N ILE A 719 17.33 -33.72 -18.32
CA ILE A 719 17.60 -35.11 -17.90
C ILE A 719 17.73 -35.22 -16.38
N THR A 720 18.38 -34.25 -15.73
CA THR A 720 18.54 -34.24 -14.27
C THR A 720 17.21 -34.16 -13.52
N GLU A 721 16.29 -33.29 -13.97
CA GLU A 721 14.97 -33.17 -13.33
C GLU A 721 14.10 -34.39 -13.62
N HIS A 722 14.15 -34.93 -14.84
CA HIS A 722 13.53 -36.21 -15.18
C HIS A 722 13.99 -37.34 -14.24
N LEU A 723 15.30 -37.48 -14.02
CA LEU A 723 15.86 -38.49 -13.12
C LEU A 723 15.41 -38.28 -11.66
N ASN A 724 15.40 -37.03 -11.18
CA ASN A 724 14.97 -36.69 -9.84
C ASN A 724 13.48 -37.03 -9.62
N VAL A 725 12.61 -36.55 -10.50
CA VAL A 725 11.16 -36.78 -10.45
C VAL A 725 10.87 -38.27 -10.58
N THR A 726 11.44 -38.96 -11.57
CA THR A 726 11.21 -40.41 -11.78
C THR A 726 11.67 -41.24 -10.59
N THR A 727 12.79 -40.87 -9.95
CA THR A 727 13.28 -41.55 -8.73
C THR A 727 12.31 -41.39 -7.57
N LYS A 728 11.69 -40.21 -7.42
CA LYS A 728 10.68 -39.96 -6.38
C LYS A 728 9.37 -40.67 -6.69
N LEU A 729 8.91 -40.67 -7.94
CA LEU A 729 7.71 -41.38 -8.36
C LEU A 729 7.79 -42.90 -8.14
N LYS A 730 8.98 -43.50 -8.28
CA LYS A 730 9.20 -44.92 -7.94
C LYS A 730 8.84 -45.25 -6.49
N LYS A 731 8.94 -44.29 -5.55
CA LYS A 731 8.55 -44.50 -4.15
C LYS A 731 7.04 -44.69 -3.97
N PHE A 732 6.22 -44.16 -4.88
CA PHE A 732 4.76 -44.36 -4.87
C PHE A 732 4.38 -45.73 -5.45
N GLY A 733 5.18 -46.30 -6.35
CA GLY A 733 4.95 -47.61 -6.93
C GLY A 733 3.60 -47.69 -7.66
N LYS A 734 2.71 -48.58 -7.20
CA LYS A 734 1.35 -48.77 -7.75
C LYS A 734 0.34 -47.70 -7.32
N ARG A 735 0.72 -46.75 -6.45
CA ARG A 735 -0.17 -45.73 -5.88
C ARG A 735 -0.27 -44.48 -6.77
N ILE A 736 -0.38 -44.66 -8.08
CA ILE A 736 -0.44 -43.56 -9.07
C ILE A 736 -1.67 -43.74 -9.95
N ILE A 737 -2.53 -42.72 -9.96
CA ILE A 737 -3.67 -42.57 -10.85
C ILE A 737 -3.33 -41.58 -11.96
N ARG A 738 -3.70 -41.92 -13.19
CA ARG A 738 -3.58 -41.03 -14.35
C ARG A 738 -4.97 -40.57 -14.73
N MET A 739 -5.17 -39.26 -14.84
CA MET A 739 -6.46 -38.69 -15.19
C MET A 739 -6.32 -37.78 -16.39
N VAL A 740 -7.19 -37.95 -17.38
CA VAL A 740 -7.24 -37.12 -18.58
C VAL A 740 -8.64 -36.55 -18.74
N VAL A 741 -8.76 -35.23 -18.64
CA VAL A 741 -10.02 -34.50 -18.84
C VAL A 741 -10.05 -33.92 -20.23
N THR A 742 -10.91 -34.47 -21.08
CA THR A 742 -11.05 -34.05 -22.48
C THR A 742 -12.34 -33.27 -22.73
N TYR A 743 -13.32 -33.29 -21.83
CA TYR A 743 -14.51 -32.45 -21.97
C TYR A 743 -14.17 -30.96 -21.74
N PRO A 744 -14.71 -29.99 -22.51
CA PRO A 744 -15.76 -30.09 -23.54
C PRO A 744 -15.31 -30.54 -24.94
N TYR A 745 -14.01 -30.77 -25.15
CA TYR A 745 -13.50 -31.27 -26.43
C TYR A 745 -14.08 -32.66 -26.76
N VAL A 746 -14.39 -32.86 -28.05
CA VAL A 746 -14.87 -34.13 -28.59
C VAL A 746 -13.99 -34.48 -29.78
N SER A 747 -13.14 -35.49 -29.63
CA SER A 747 -12.35 -36.04 -30.73
C SER A 747 -13.27 -36.56 -31.84
N VAL A 748 -13.10 -36.06 -33.06
CA VAL A 748 -13.83 -36.52 -34.27
C VAL A 748 -13.34 -37.92 -34.70
N GLN A 749 -12.16 -38.35 -34.25
CA GLN A 749 -11.53 -39.62 -34.68
C GLN A 749 -11.73 -40.80 -33.72
N HIS A 750 -12.27 -40.60 -32.51
CA HIS A 750 -12.65 -41.71 -31.62
C HIS A 750 -14.17 -41.93 -31.68
N LYS A 751 -14.60 -42.93 -32.45
CA LYS A 751 -15.93 -43.54 -32.29
C LYS A 751 -15.99 -44.19 -30.90
N SER A 752 -16.47 -43.46 -29.91
CA SER A 752 -16.71 -43.96 -28.55
C SER A 752 -17.74 -45.10 -28.60
N ARG A 753 -17.29 -46.34 -28.38
CA ARG A 753 -18.17 -47.49 -28.12
C ARG A 753 -18.58 -47.48 -26.64
N GLY A 754 -19.66 -46.78 -26.34
CA GLY A 754 -20.40 -46.90 -25.07
C GLY A 754 -19.68 -46.42 -23.79
N PRO A 755 -20.43 -46.32 -22.66
CA PRO A 755 -19.96 -45.71 -21.41
C PRO A 755 -19.04 -46.62 -20.56
N VAL A 756 -18.56 -47.74 -21.10
CA VAL A 756 -17.84 -48.79 -20.33
C VAL A 756 -16.47 -49.16 -20.93
N GLU A 757 -16.14 -48.79 -22.17
CA GLU A 757 -14.84 -49.14 -22.81
C GLU A 757 -13.74 -48.06 -22.65
N ASN A 758 -14.02 -46.90 -22.05
CA ASN A 758 -13.09 -45.76 -21.98
C ASN A 758 -12.02 -45.85 -20.88
N ILE A 759 -11.76 -47.06 -20.35
CA ILE A 759 -10.78 -47.27 -19.29
C ILE A 759 -9.82 -48.39 -19.71
N HIS A 760 -8.62 -48.02 -20.11
CA HIS A 760 -7.58 -49.01 -20.35
C HIS A 760 -6.93 -49.37 -19.02
N ASN A 761 -7.10 -50.63 -18.60
CA ASN A 761 -6.18 -51.29 -17.67
C ASN A 761 -4.84 -51.47 -18.42
N ILE A 762 -4.04 -50.40 -18.54
CA ILE A 762 -2.72 -50.49 -19.15
C ILE A 762 -1.80 -51.14 -18.12
N ARG A 763 -1.79 -52.48 -18.13
CA ARG A 763 -0.79 -53.26 -17.39
C ARG A 763 0.56 -52.98 -18.02
N SER A 764 1.40 -52.18 -17.35
CA SER A 764 2.84 -52.15 -17.63
C SER A 764 3.54 -53.02 -16.60
N GLU A 765 4.58 -53.75 -17.01
CA GLU A 765 5.35 -54.67 -16.15
C GLU A 765 6.01 -54.02 -14.91
N ARG A 766 5.95 -52.68 -14.76
CA ARG A 766 6.54 -51.93 -13.63
C ARG A 766 5.55 -51.09 -12.81
N TYR A 767 4.34 -50.85 -13.29
CA TYR A 767 3.36 -49.98 -12.61
C TYR A 767 1.93 -50.42 -12.93
N GLU A 768 1.08 -50.58 -11.91
CA GLU A 768 -0.38 -50.65 -12.06
C GLU A 768 -0.92 -49.22 -12.07
N HIS A 769 -1.17 -48.66 -13.25
CA HIS A 769 -1.75 -47.34 -13.40
C HIS A 769 -3.21 -47.46 -13.80
N ALA A 770 -4.12 -46.88 -13.02
CA ALA A 770 -5.48 -46.67 -13.46
C ALA A 770 -5.53 -45.38 -14.30
N LEU A 771 -5.96 -45.50 -15.56
CA LEU A 771 -6.21 -44.36 -16.43
C LEU A 771 -7.71 -44.02 -16.41
N VAL A 772 -8.06 -42.85 -15.88
CA VAL A 772 -9.43 -42.35 -15.85
C VAL A 772 -9.58 -41.25 -16.90
N ILE A 773 -10.50 -41.43 -17.84
CA ILE A 773 -10.80 -40.45 -18.89
C ILE A 773 -12.16 -39.81 -18.61
N ILE A 774 -12.18 -38.48 -18.48
CA ILE A 774 -13.40 -37.69 -18.33
C ILE A 774 -13.72 -37.03 -19.67
N ASP A 775 -14.80 -37.46 -20.32
CA ASP A 775 -15.25 -37.03 -21.65
C ASP A 775 -16.74 -36.67 -21.64
N LYS A 776 -17.31 -36.38 -22.81
CA LYS A 776 -18.73 -36.02 -22.95
C LYS A 776 -19.72 -37.05 -22.37
N ASN A 777 -19.34 -38.31 -22.22
CA ASN A 777 -20.23 -39.39 -21.79
C ASN A 777 -20.33 -39.49 -20.26
N ASN A 778 -19.34 -38.98 -19.53
CA ASN A 778 -19.28 -39.04 -18.07
C ASN A 778 -19.01 -37.69 -17.40
N ALA A 779 -18.82 -36.60 -18.15
CA ALA A 779 -18.62 -35.25 -17.64
C ALA A 779 -19.72 -34.80 -16.67
N ALA A 780 -20.98 -35.20 -16.89
CA ALA A 780 -22.09 -34.88 -16.00
C ALA A 780 -22.01 -35.53 -14.61
N SER A 781 -21.11 -36.49 -14.42
CA SER A 781 -20.82 -37.05 -13.08
C SER A 781 -19.76 -36.24 -12.32
N VAL A 782 -19.13 -35.25 -12.96
CA VAL A 782 -18.01 -34.48 -12.40
C VAL A 782 -18.32 -32.99 -12.35
N PHE A 783 -19.05 -32.48 -13.34
CA PHE A 783 -19.40 -31.07 -13.48
C PHE A 783 -20.90 -30.87 -13.23
N GLU A 784 -21.26 -29.79 -12.54
CA GLU A 784 -22.65 -29.40 -12.26
C GLU A 784 -23.33 -28.93 -13.57
N ASP A 785 -24.68 -29.01 -13.65
CA ASP A 785 -25.43 -28.71 -14.88
C ASP A 785 -25.13 -27.31 -15.44
N ASN A 786 -25.05 -26.32 -14.55
CA ASN A 786 -24.68 -24.95 -14.90
C ASN A 786 -23.24 -24.84 -15.46
N HIS A 787 -22.29 -25.71 -15.07
CA HIS A 787 -20.93 -25.76 -15.63
C HIS A 787 -20.97 -26.37 -17.01
N LEU A 788 -21.72 -27.46 -17.18
CA LEU A 788 -21.87 -28.13 -18.47
C LEU A 788 -22.46 -27.17 -19.50
N GLU A 789 -23.50 -26.40 -19.14
CA GLU A 789 -24.07 -25.35 -20.01
C GLU A 789 -23.01 -24.33 -20.43
N PHE A 790 -22.18 -23.86 -19.50
CA PHE A 790 -21.12 -22.90 -19.78
C PHE A 790 -20.00 -23.48 -20.66
N LEU A 791 -19.52 -24.69 -20.35
CA LEU A 791 -18.49 -25.38 -21.12
C LEU A 791 -18.98 -25.71 -22.54
N ASN A 792 -20.24 -26.09 -22.67
CA ASN A 792 -20.89 -26.25 -23.97
C ASN A 792 -20.99 -24.91 -24.71
N ALA A 793 -21.32 -23.80 -24.04
CA ALA A 793 -21.36 -22.48 -24.69
C ALA A 793 -19.98 -22.02 -25.21
N ILE A 794 -18.89 -22.33 -24.51
CA ILE A 794 -17.52 -22.03 -24.97
C ILE A 794 -17.12 -22.92 -26.16
N LYS A 795 -17.55 -24.19 -26.16
CA LYS A 795 -17.30 -25.14 -27.26
C LYS A 795 -17.76 -24.63 -28.63
N TYR A 796 -18.80 -23.80 -28.68
CA TYR A 796 -19.37 -23.28 -29.93
C TYR A 796 -18.84 -21.88 -30.34
N LYS A 797 -17.99 -21.26 -29.51
CA LYS A 797 -17.49 -19.89 -29.74
C LYS A 797 -15.99 -19.81 -30.10
N GLY A 798 -15.22 -20.86 -29.86
CA GLY A 798 -13.81 -20.99 -30.29
C GLY A 798 -13.68 -21.90 -31.51
#